data_AF-A0A4R9F0A2-F1
#
_entry.id   AF-A0A4R9F0A2-F1
#
_cell.length_a   1.000
_cell.length_b   1.000
_cell.length_c   1.000
_cell.angle_alpha   90.00
_cell.angle_beta   90.00
_cell.angle_gamma   90.00
#
_symmetry.space_group_name_H-M   'P 1'
#
loop_
_entity.id
_entity.type
_entity.pdbx_description
1 polymer ?
#
loop_
_entity_poly.entity_id
_entity_poly.type
_entity_poly.pdbx_seq_one_letter_code
_entity_poly.pdbx_strand_id
1 'polypeptide(L)'
;MGTGSKSSHASYAVGPTAVAEGSGEAVAEASAQPMSGEEIQAKADLLMAIDNMKELIEPLADLGWEELPPSDPVERYEQFVNQVEQAQGAIEELEEAGASEEEVEAHTKALKAHTVAFLNSLDEDDLREIAAAKGFEHPALVGLSGKGQHPLVHWLDPAYPSDLLSKQKIQAAALDRYQQLLAGGTVGGLTLADYHYLEGTEPPVSGGSWSATPGEVLAAGGDLADAISAYKHAAKYTADGTQGEALQAMLAAEHKVATVDCPELGEELDSAKAKAASKVGHAINLNPVLPSDLQPLVEQALATGDLTETEAKHLTACQLVTLLRTTTPETEVTALKDIAVQRQDSLADLDAAYAAHSALAPGSGESLALPPAGEPAAPQKIAVWAENAGELQHLQQATKWYTNSQQALSGEPFAEHPGVDAAKYVHPESLTNDFKAWAKGQKLADLRTVAGEMGLDNSAQASRAQVQNYIAASFNPKYDQEDIKEKVAAATAKKAAAKAAAPAAKPGGEPASDEAVQALASKLPNNGAGAASNASVKPAAPPSPKPVKAPKPGSFNANIQALMAEVQHAKATSQDVPTRIDAKEVAGWTFGPGTKASNLGGTYVKTVHDGPDGSKWLFKTDHNHGGALGHTEAAASHVLSLGGVPAVPVYHHKQADGTAGCVQPLLQGAKPFTSSPSQWSQSQVDAIVRSHVGSWFIGEHDGHQDNWLETPSGGLVQVDRGQAWKHFGQDKLSIGYAPSGGGGFTPVHQKLYQAALEGGLAKGVKINPAAAHPVIKKFESMPDAQLRSVLHSTAHEGAKSGVAWVPQMRSRAAKALKIPQSQVTHEQIADMFLDHAVERKNSLRQNFANFFVKQVMLPSGASLKHGGS
;
A
#
# COMPACT_ATOMS: atom_id res chain seq x y z
N MET A 1 8.04 -26.12 -30.50
CA MET A 1 8.75 -27.42 -30.54
C MET A 1 9.96 -27.34 -29.60
N GLY A 2 10.66 -28.43 -29.28
CA GLY A 2 11.81 -28.42 -28.35
C GLY A 2 13.12 -27.93 -29.00
N THR A 3 14.33 -28.18 -28.46
CA THR A 3 14.75 -29.14 -27.40
C THR A 3 16.16 -28.83 -26.83
N GLY A 4 16.40 -29.03 -25.52
CA GLY A 4 17.71 -29.40 -24.93
C GLY A 4 18.87 -28.38 -24.95
N SER A 5 20.03 -28.62 -24.32
CA SER A 5 20.41 -29.70 -23.37
C SER A 5 21.66 -29.34 -22.52
N LYS A 6 21.64 -29.81 -21.25
CA LYS A 6 22.70 -30.04 -20.22
C LYS A 6 24.20 -30.02 -20.62
N SER A 7 25.03 -29.46 -19.71
CA SER A 7 26.22 -30.09 -19.05
C SER A 7 26.96 -29.03 -18.20
N SER A 8 26.94 -29.03 -16.86
CA SER A 8 27.61 -29.90 -15.85
C SER A 8 29.08 -29.54 -15.56
N HIS A 9 29.36 -29.09 -14.33
CA HIS A 9 30.72 -28.79 -13.83
C HIS A 9 31.62 -30.04 -13.77
N ALA A 10 32.93 -29.82 -13.90
CA ALA A 10 33.97 -30.80 -13.56
C ALA A 10 35.03 -30.13 -12.69
N SER A 11 35.24 -30.66 -11.49
CA SER A 11 36.23 -30.16 -10.53
C SER A 11 37.64 -30.65 -10.88
N TYR A 12 38.66 -29.82 -10.62
CA TYR A 12 40.05 -30.27 -10.56
C TYR A 12 40.62 -29.99 -9.16
N ALA A 13 41.24 -31.01 -8.57
CA ALA A 13 41.92 -30.89 -7.28
C ALA A 13 43.32 -30.33 -7.47
N VAL A 14 43.78 -29.49 -6.52
CA VAL A 14 45.14 -28.96 -6.52
C VAL A 14 46.05 -29.94 -5.77
N GLY A 15 47.15 -30.35 -6.41
CA GLY A 15 48.23 -31.11 -5.79
C GLY A 15 49.56 -30.35 -5.92
N PRO A 16 50.43 -30.35 -4.89
CA PRO A 16 51.66 -29.57 -4.91
C PRO A 16 52.68 -30.18 -5.89
N THR A 17 53.35 -29.32 -6.66
CA THR A 17 54.51 -29.69 -7.49
C THR A 17 55.67 -28.74 -7.18
N ALA A 18 56.88 -29.29 -7.14
CA ALA A 18 58.06 -28.62 -6.56
C ALA A 18 58.83 -27.71 -7.54
N VAL A 19 59.79 -26.98 -6.96
CA VAL A 19 60.70 -26.01 -7.59
C VAL A 19 61.39 -26.53 -8.86
N ALA A 20 61.48 -25.65 -9.86
CA ALA A 20 62.50 -25.69 -10.92
C ALA A 20 62.97 -24.25 -11.20
N GLU A 21 64.29 -24.04 -11.29
CA GLU A 21 64.91 -22.74 -11.56
C GLU A 21 64.90 -22.43 -13.08
N GLY A 22 64.72 -21.17 -13.47
CA GLY A 22 64.75 -20.80 -14.90
C GLY A 22 64.60 -19.31 -15.20
N SER A 23 65.74 -18.62 -15.31
CA SER A 23 65.96 -17.33 -16.02
C SER A 23 64.83 -16.27 -15.96
N GLY A 24 65.02 -15.26 -15.10
CA GLY A 24 64.03 -14.19 -14.91
C GLY A 24 63.97 -13.16 -16.05
N GLU A 25 62.84 -12.44 -16.07
CA GLU A 25 62.63 -11.19 -16.78
C GLU A 25 62.00 -10.21 -15.77
N ALA A 26 62.48 -8.96 -15.73
CA ALA A 26 62.19 -8.05 -14.62
C ALA A 26 60.85 -7.32 -14.80
N VAL A 27 59.83 -7.73 -14.05
CA VAL A 27 58.64 -6.89 -13.80
C VAL A 27 58.99 -5.92 -12.67
N ALA A 28 58.78 -4.62 -12.88
CA ALA A 28 59.09 -3.61 -11.88
C ALA A 28 58.16 -3.72 -10.67
N GLU A 29 58.73 -3.79 -9.46
CA GLU A 29 57.97 -3.59 -8.23
C GLU A 29 57.44 -2.16 -8.19
N ALA A 30 56.12 -2.01 -8.02
CA ALA A 30 55.54 -0.74 -7.62
C ALA A 30 56.02 -0.43 -6.19
N SER A 31 56.56 0.77 -5.97
CA SER A 31 57.10 1.17 -4.67
C SER A 31 55.97 1.40 -3.66
N ALA A 32 55.62 0.36 -2.90
CA ALA A 32 54.83 0.53 -1.69
C ALA A 32 55.58 1.46 -0.73
N GLN A 33 54.95 2.57 -0.35
CA GLN A 33 55.45 3.36 0.77
C GLN A 33 55.24 2.55 2.07
N PRO A 34 56.14 2.65 3.06
CA PRO A 34 55.89 2.05 4.36
C PRO A 34 54.69 2.74 5.01
N MET A 35 53.70 1.94 5.45
CA MET A 35 52.54 2.41 6.21
C MET A 35 52.98 3.21 7.44
N SER A 36 52.17 4.18 7.86
CA SER A 36 52.49 5.00 9.04
C SER A 36 52.33 4.18 10.34
N GLY A 37 52.95 4.66 11.43
CA GLY A 37 52.78 4.02 12.74
C GLY A 37 51.35 4.14 13.27
N GLU A 38 50.67 5.25 12.94
CA GLU A 38 49.26 5.49 13.28
C GLU A 38 48.34 4.61 12.41
N GLU A 39 48.60 4.50 11.11
CA GLU A 39 47.86 3.65 10.17
C GLU A 39 47.91 2.15 10.57
N ILE A 40 49.06 1.68 11.06
CA ILE A 40 49.23 0.32 11.57
C ILE A 40 48.42 0.10 12.86
N GLN A 41 48.32 1.11 13.73
CA GLN A 41 47.57 1.03 14.98
C GLN A 41 46.06 1.02 14.71
N ALA A 42 45.55 1.97 13.92
CA ALA A 42 44.13 2.03 13.57
C ALA A 42 43.65 0.79 12.79
N LYS A 43 44.50 0.19 11.93
CA LYS A 43 44.23 -1.13 11.31
C LYS A 43 44.17 -2.28 12.33
N ALA A 44 44.94 -2.22 13.41
CA ALA A 44 44.88 -3.23 14.47
C ALA A 44 43.64 -3.07 15.35
N ASP A 45 43.28 -1.84 15.73
CA ASP A 45 42.10 -1.56 16.56
C ASP A 45 40.79 -1.82 15.79
N LEU A 46 40.73 -1.50 14.50
CA LEU A 46 39.62 -1.88 13.62
C LEU A 46 39.46 -3.40 13.49
N LEU A 47 40.57 -4.16 13.41
CA LEU A 47 40.52 -5.63 13.41
C LEU A 47 40.00 -6.17 14.75
N MET A 48 40.50 -5.64 15.86
CA MET A 48 40.08 -6.03 17.21
C MET A 48 38.58 -5.77 17.43
N ALA A 49 38.07 -4.58 17.08
CA ALA A 49 36.64 -4.27 17.17
C ALA A 49 35.78 -5.19 16.28
N ILE A 50 36.25 -5.51 15.08
CA ILE A 50 35.57 -6.42 14.14
C ILE A 50 35.59 -7.89 14.63
N ASP A 51 36.64 -8.34 15.31
CA ASP A 51 36.70 -9.69 15.90
C ASP A 51 35.83 -9.79 17.16
N ASN A 52 35.87 -8.80 18.06
CA ASN A 52 34.96 -8.68 19.21
C ASN A 52 33.48 -8.72 18.77
N MET A 53 33.13 -8.06 17.65
CA MET A 53 31.78 -8.12 17.06
C MET A 53 31.38 -9.50 16.53
N LYS A 54 32.34 -10.40 16.22
CA LYS A 54 32.05 -11.78 15.81
C LYS A 54 31.84 -12.69 17.01
N GLU A 55 32.63 -12.51 18.07
CA GLU A 55 32.47 -13.25 19.33
C GLU A 55 31.06 -13.03 19.93
N LEU A 56 30.53 -11.81 19.83
CA LEU A 56 29.14 -11.48 20.19
C LEU A 56 28.06 -12.20 19.34
N ILE A 57 28.42 -12.93 18.28
CA ILE A 57 27.52 -13.69 17.39
C ILE A 57 27.70 -15.22 17.58
N GLU A 58 28.80 -15.71 18.16
CA GLU A 58 29.09 -17.15 18.18
C GLU A 58 28.16 -17.96 19.11
N PRO A 59 27.86 -19.24 18.78
CA PRO A 59 27.00 -20.07 19.61
C PRO A 59 27.63 -20.41 20.96
N LEU A 60 26.83 -20.30 22.03
CA LEU A 60 27.16 -20.69 23.43
C LEU A 60 27.66 -22.14 23.64
N ALA A 61 27.74 -22.96 22.58
CA ALA A 61 28.26 -24.32 22.62
C ALA A 61 29.79 -24.41 22.45
N ASP A 62 30.42 -23.39 21.84
CA ASP A 62 31.86 -23.39 21.51
C ASP A 62 32.69 -22.46 22.41
N LEU A 63 32.04 -21.59 23.21
CA LEU A 63 32.68 -20.63 24.13
C LEU A 63 33.10 -21.24 25.49
N GLY A 64 34.13 -20.64 26.11
CA GLY A 64 34.60 -20.99 27.45
C GLY A 64 33.63 -20.58 28.56
N TRP A 65 33.59 -21.34 29.66
CA TRP A 65 32.66 -21.11 30.78
C TRP A 65 32.97 -19.82 31.59
N GLU A 66 34.05 -19.11 31.27
CA GLU A 66 34.44 -17.82 31.86
C GLU A 66 34.20 -16.63 30.89
N GLU A 67 33.77 -16.90 29.65
CA GLU A 67 33.63 -15.93 28.54
C GLU A 67 32.23 -15.97 27.91
N LEU A 68 31.20 -16.19 28.73
CA LEU A 68 29.81 -16.19 28.26
C LEU A 68 29.29 -14.75 28.11
N PRO A 69 28.76 -14.33 26.95
CA PRO A 69 28.20 -12.99 26.76
C PRO A 69 26.93 -12.77 27.62
N PRO A 70 26.49 -11.52 27.83
CA PRO A 70 25.29 -11.22 28.59
C PRO A 70 24.07 -11.97 28.07
N SER A 71 23.28 -12.53 28.99
CA SER A 71 21.99 -13.16 28.67
C SER A 71 20.85 -12.15 28.47
N ASP A 72 21.10 -10.88 28.75
CA ASP A 72 20.20 -9.76 28.51
C ASP A 72 20.46 -9.18 27.10
N PRO A 73 19.45 -9.10 26.21
CA PRO A 73 19.64 -8.63 24.84
C PRO A 73 19.99 -7.14 24.77
N VAL A 74 19.59 -6.33 25.76
CA VAL A 74 19.90 -4.90 25.85
C VAL A 74 21.37 -4.70 26.26
N GLU A 75 21.86 -5.41 27.28
CA GLU A 75 23.28 -5.36 27.67
C GLU A 75 24.19 -5.83 26.53
N ARG A 76 23.82 -6.93 25.85
CA ARG A 76 24.55 -7.46 24.69
C ARG A 76 24.55 -6.49 23.50
N TYR A 77 23.45 -5.78 23.27
CA TYR A 77 23.37 -4.71 22.27
C TYR A 77 24.21 -3.49 22.63
N GLU A 78 24.28 -3.07 23.90
CA GLU A 78 25.15 -1.96 24.33
C GLU A 78 26.64 -2.29 24.17
N GLN A 79 27.04 -3.54 24.43
CA GLN A 79 28.40 -4.01 24.12
C GLN A 79 28.68 -3.96 22.61
N PHE A 80 27.72 -4.40 21.78
CA PHE A 80 27.83 -4.30 20.32
C PHE A 80 27.95 -2.86 19.81
N VAL A 81 27.13 -1.92 20.29
CA VAL A 81 27.20 -0.50 19.91
C VAL A 81 28.58 0.08 20.22
N ASN A 82 29.14 -0.20 21.39
CA ASN A 82 30.48 0.25 21.78
C ASN A 82 31.58 -0.30 20.84
N GLN A 83 31.47 -1.55 20.35
CA GLN A 83 32.41 -2.06 19.34
C GLN A 83 32.22 -1.40 17.96
N VAL A 84 31.00 -0.99 17.60
CA VAL A 84 30.78 -0.23 16.35
C VAL A 84 31.34 1.19 16.47
N GLU A 85 31.16 1.87 17.60
CA GLU A 85 31.74 3.19 17.85
C GLU A 85 33.28 3.14 17.78
N GLN A 86 33.91 2.10 18.37
CA GLN A 86 35.36 1.87 18.24
C GLN A 86 35.78 1.60 16.79
N ALA A 87 35.02 0.79 16.04
CA ALA A 87 35.29 0.53 14.63
C ALA A 87 35.07 1.77 13.72
N GLN A 88 34.16 2.67 14.09
CA GLN A 88 33.98 3.96 13.39
C GLN A 88 35.16 4.89 13.66
N GLY A 89 35.56 5.07 14.93
CA GLY A 89 36.74 5.86 15.29
C GLY A 89 38.03 5.36 14.61
N ALA A 90 38.24 4.05 14.58
CA ALA A 90 39.40 3.45 13.88
C ALA A 90 39.35 3.60 12.34
N ILE A 91 38.19 3.87 11.74
CA ILE A 91 38.07 4.23 10.31
C ILE A 91 38.36 5.71 10.10
N GLU A 92 37.90 6.59 11.00
CA GLU A 92 38.23 8.03 10.98
C GLU A 92 39.74 8.26 11.19
N GLU A 93 40.37 7.54 12.13
CA GLU A 93 41.83 7.56 12.33
C GLU A 93 42.61 7.04 11.10
N LEU A 94 42.04 6.13 10.30
CA LEU A 94 42.66 5.71 9.03
C LEU A 94 42.55 6.77 7.95
N GLU A 95 41.43 7.50 7.88
CA GLU A 95 41.28 8.64 6.97
C GLU A 95 42.26 9.77 7.35
N GLU A 96 42.38 10.11 8.64
CA GLU A 96 43.36 11.09 9.13
C GLU A 96 44.83 10.64 8.93
N ALA A 97 45.13 9.33 9.05
CA ALA A 97 46.45 8.77 8.77
C ALA A 97 46.82 8.74 7.27
N GLY A 98 45.86 9.06 6.38
CA GLY A 98 46.08 9.16 4.94
C GLY A 98 45.82 7.87 4.14
N ALA A 99 44.94 6.99 4.63
CA ALA A 99 44.41 5.87 3.86
C ALA A 99 43.65 6.36 2.61
N SER A 100 43.47 5.48 1.61
CA SER A 100 42.79 5.86 0.36
C SER A 100 41.26 5.86 0.50
N GLU A 101 40.57 6.73 -0.25
CA GLU A 101 39.09 6.76 -0.28
C GLU A 101 38.48 5.38 -0.58
N GLU A 102 39.10 4.59 -1.47
CA GLU A 102 38.68 3.22 -1.80
C GLU A 102 38.81 2.24 -0.62
N GLU A 103 39.80 2.46 0.26
CA GLU A 103 40.07 1.67 1.47
C GLU A 103 39.13 2.07 2.61
N VAL A 104 38.90 3.36 2.80
CA VAL A 104 37.90 3.89 3.76
C VAL A 104 36.47 3.45 3.38
N GLU A 105 36.10 3.47 2.08
CA GLU A 105 34.81 2.92 1.64
C GLU A 105 34.74 1.40 1.90
N ALA A 106 35.82 0.66 1.59
CA ALA A 106 35.86 -0.79 1.80
C ALA A 106 35.70 -1.18 3.29
N HIS A 107 36.38 -0.48 4.20
CA HIS A 107 36.25 -0.71 5.64
C HIS A 107 34.86 -0.28 6.17
N THR A 108 34.35 0.88 5.76
CA THR A 108 32.98 1.34 6.09
C THR A 108 31.91 0.34 5.65
N LYS A 109 32.11 -0.29 4.49
CA LYS A 109 31.21 -1.29 3.90
C LYS A 109 31.33 -2.66 4.57
N ALA A 110 32.53 -3.03 5.03
CA ALA A 110 32.74 -4.23 5.84
C ALA A 110 32.06 -4.08 7.22
N LEU A 111 32.22 -2.93 7.88
CA LEU A 111 31.55 -2.62 9.15
C LEU A 111 30.03 -2.74 9.03
N LYS A 112 29.43 -2.11 8.01
CA LYS A 112 27.98 -2.21 7.71
C LYS A 112 27.51 -3.61 7.35
N ALA A 113 28.40 -4.52 6.91
CA ALA A 113 28.06 -5.93 6.75
C ALA A 113 28.06 -6.69 8.09
N HIS A 114 28.94 -6.31 9.03
CA HIS A 114 29.00 -6.88 10.37
C HIS A 114 27.85 -6.41 11.28
N THR A 115 27.48 -5.13 11.26
CA THR A 115 26.32 -4.62 12.02
C THR A 115 25.02 -5.29 11.60
N VAL A 116 24.81 -5.38 10.29
CA VAL A 116 23.68 -6.10 9.68
C VAL A 116 23.72 -7.60 10.00
N ALA A 117 24.90 -8.22 10.13
CA ALA A 117 25.00 -9.63 10.50
C ALA A 117 24.61 -9.86 11.98
N PHE A 118 25.11 -9.05 12.91
CA PHE A 118 24.75 -9.13 14.34
C PHE A 118 23.24 -8.95 14.53
N LEU A 119 22.66 -7.88 13.98
CA LEU A 119 21.24 -7.56 14.19
C LEU A 119 20.27 -8.53 13.48
N ASN A 120 20.70 -9.25 12.43
CA ASN A 120 19.93 -10.36 11.86
C ASN A 120 20.13 -11.71 12.58
N SER A 121 20.98 -11.77 13.61
CA SER A 121 21.16 -12.97 14.47
C SER A 121 20.25 -12.97 15.71
N LEU A 122 19.73 -11.80 16.08
CA LEU A 122 18.71 -11.61 17.11
C LEU A 122 17.34 -12.05 16.59
N ASP A 123 16.45 -12.49 17.48
CA ASP A 123 15.06 -12.80 17.11
C ASP A 123 14.13 -11.56 17.14
N GLU A 124 12.85 -11.74 16.79
CA GLU A 124 11.93 -10.60 16.72
C GLU A 124 11.60 -9.99 18.09
N ASP A 125 11.71 -10.75 19.18
CA ASP A 125 11.38 -10.28 20.53
C ASP A 125 12.60 -9.60 21.17
N ASP A 126 13.81 -10.14 21.00
CA ASP A 126 15.08 -9.45 21.28
C ASP A 126 15.10 -8.05 20.63
N LEU A 127 14.80 -7.99 19.33
CA LEU A 127 14.77 -6.74 18.56
C LEU A 127 13.72 -5.75 19.07
N ARG A 128 12.58 -6.22 19.60
CA ARG A 128 11.53 -5.38 20.19
C ARG A 128 11.95 -4.80 21.53
N GLU A 129 12.53 -5.63 22.40
CA GLU A 129 12.99 -5.23 23.73
C GLU A 129 14.11 -4.18 23.64
N ILE A 130 15.11 -4.42 22.79
CA ILE A 130 16.19 -3.45 22.52
C ILE A 130 15.61 -2.15 21.96
N ALA A 131 14.67 -2.21 21.00
CA ALA A 131 14.08 -1.01 20.42
C ALA A 131 13.29 -0.18 21.45
N ALA A 132 12.49 -0.83 22.31
CA ALA A 132 11.80 -0.17 23.42
C ALA A 132 12.80 0.50 24.39
N ALA A 133 13.85 -0.21 24.78
CA ALA A 133 14.91 0.30 25.67
C ALA A 133 15.69 1.48 25.07
N LYS A 134 15.70 1.63 23.73
CA LYS A 134 16.29 2.77 23.01
C LYS A 134 15.27 3.81 22.56
N GLY A 135 14.02 3.73 23.02
CA GLY A 135 13.00 4.76 22.83
C GLY A 135 12.20 4.67 21.53
N PHE A 136 12.13 3.50 20.89
CA PHE A 136 11.21 3.27 19.78
C PHE A 136 9.76 3.09 20.30
N GLU A 137 8.83 3.87 19.79
CA GLU A 137 7.41 3.75 20.15
C GLU A 137 6.71 2.68 19.31
N HIS A 138 5.97 1.78 19.95
CA HIS A 138 5.20 0.69 19.33
C HIS A 138 6.03 -0.34 18.52
N PRO A 139 7.12 -0.94 19.08
CA PRO A 139 7.95 -1.91 18.37
C PRO A 139 7.22 -3.17 17.89
N ALA A 140 6.08 -3.55 18.48
CA ALA A 140 5.24 -4.65 17.97
C ALA A 140 4.52 -4.32 16.65
N LEU A 141 4.50 -3.04 16.22
CA LEU A 141 3.81 -2.60 15.00
C LEU A 141 4.71 -2.52 13.76
N VAL A 142 5.94 -3.03 13.84
CA VAL A 142 6.87 -3.24 12.71
C VAL A 142 7.14 -4.74 12.50
N GLY A 143 7.77 -5.11 11.39
CA GLY A 143 8.05 -6.53 11.06
C GLY A 143 6.90 -7.36 10.50
N LEU A 144 5.66 -6.99 10.83
CA LEU A 144 4.36 -7.67 10.56
C LEU A 144 4.08 -8.22 9.14
N SER A 145 4.96 -8.02 8.17
CA SER A 145 4.89 -8.64 6.84
C SER A 145 5.48 -10.06 6.78
N GLY A 146 6.39 -10.42 7.70
CA GLY A 146 7.17 -11.65 7.67
C GLY A 146 8.02 -11.82 6.40
N LYS A 147 8.40 -10.70 5.74
CA LYS A 147 9.01 -10.70 4.39
C LYS A 147 10.15 -9.69 4.28
N GLY A 148 11.36 -10.22 4.09
CA GLY A 148 12.60 -9.43 4.03
C GLY A 148 13.23 -9.27 5.41
N GLN A 149 14.18 -8.36 5.50
CA GLN A 149 14.86 -7.98 6.75
C GLN A 149 13.88 -7.29 7.70
N HIS A 150 13.98 -7.58 9.01
CA HIS A 150 13.10 -6.98 10.01
C HIS A 150 13.38 -5.47 10.13
N PRO A 151 12.38 -4.56 10.10
CA PRO A 151 12.63 -3.11 10.05
C PRO A 151 13.42 -2.55 11.24
N LEU A 152 13.30 -3.16 12.43
CA LEU A 152 14.09 -2.74 13.59
C LEU A 152 15.59 -2.96 13.38
N VAL A 153 16.03 -3.89 12.51
CA VAL A 153 17.45 -4.04 12.18
C VAL A 153 18.01 -2.76 11.54
N HIS A 154 17.27 -2.11 10.64
CA HIS A 154 17.71 -0.84 10.04
C HIS A 154 17.61 0.34 11.02
N TRP A 155 16.67 0.29 11.96
CA TRP A 155 16.51 1.33 12.97
C TRP A 155 17.61 1.27 14.06
N LEU A 156 17.91 0.06 14.53
CA LEU A 156 18.91 -0.25 15.56
C LEU A 156 20.36 -0.25 15.04
N ASP A 157 20.63 -0.19 13.74
CA ASP A 157 22.02 -0.22 13.25
C ASP A 157 22.76 1.11 13.61
N PRO A 158 23.80 1.08 14.49
CA PRO A 158 24.55 2.29 14.86
C PRO A 158 25.47 2.80 13.74
N ALA A 159 25.75 2.01 12.69
CA ALA A 159 26.48 2.48 11.50
C ALA A 159 25.65 3.44 10.61
N TYR A 160 24.46 3.84 11.06
CA TYR A 160 23.60 4.86 10.47
C TYR A 160 23.20 5.93 11.50
N PRO A 161 23.38 7.24 11.21
CA PRO A 161 22.94 8.33 12.07
C PRO A 161 21.48 8.22 12.57
N SER A 162 21.23 8.69 13.79
CA SER A 162 19.94 8.58 14.48
C SER A 162 18.86 9.50 13.91
N ASP A 163 19.25 10.63 13.32
CA ASP A 163 18.39 11.60 12.65
C ASP A 163 17.93 11.17 11.24
N LEU A 164 18.55 10.12 10.68
CA LEU A 164 18.44 9.78 9.27
C LEU A 164 16.99 9.41 8.88
N LEU A 165 16.47 10.10 7.85
CA LEU A 165 15.06 10.09 7.41
C LEU A 165 14.42 8.69 7.25
N SER A 166 15.18 7.64 6.96
CA SER A 166 14.66 6.27 6.91
C SER A 166 14.32 5.70 8.28
N LYS A 167 15.09 6.01 9.33
CA LYS A 167 14.79 5.62 10.72
C LYS A 167 13.51 6.32 11.20
N GLN A 168 13.40 7.63 10.94
CA GLN A 168 12.18 8.40 11.19
C GLN A 168 10.95 7.80 10.50
N LYS A 169 11.07 7.37 9.23
CA LYS A 169 9.98 6.71 8.48
C LYS A 169 9.56 5.36 9.07
N ILE A 170 10.45 4.62 9.73
CA ILE A 170 10.09 3.36 10.42
C ILE A 170 9.27 3.68 11.68
N GLN A 171 9.67 4.69 12.45
CA GLN A 171 8.92 5.17 13.63
C GLN A 171 7.55 5.75 13.27
N ALA A 172 7.48 6.63 12.28
CA ALA A 172 6.23 7.23 11.79
C ALA A 172 5.26 6.15 11.27
N ALA A 173 5.78 5.09 10.66
CA ALA A 173 4.97 3.97 10.21
C ALA A 173 4.51 3.02 11.34
N ALA A 174 5.13 3.05 12.53
CA ALA A 174 4.60 2.39 13.73
C ALA A 174 3.47 3.23 14.35
N LEU A 175 3.63 4.57 14.39
CA LEU A 175 2.63 5.51 14.88
C LEU A 175 1.35 5.54 14.03
N ASP A 176 1.46 5.62 12.69
CA ASP A 176 0.33 5.51 11.74
C ASP A 176 -0.47 4.21 11.96
N ARG A 177 0.23 3.12 12.26
CA ARG A 177 -0.37 1.83 12.60
C ARG A 177 -1.06 1.84 13.96
N TYR A 178 -0.47 2.45 14.98
CA TYR A 178 -1.14 2.57 16.28
C TYR A 178 -2.42 3.41 16.16
N GLN A 179 -2.36 4.52 15.42
CA GLN A 179 -3.55 5.31 15.06
C GLN A 179 -4.59 4.50 14.28
N GLN A 180 -4.17 3.61 13.37
CA GLN A 180 -5.07 2.67 12.68
C GLN A 180 -5.73 1.67 13.63
N LEU A 181 -5.04 1.21 14.70
CA LEU A 181 -5.64 0.35 15.73
C LEU A 181 -6.64 1.13 16.61
N LEU A 182 -6.27 2.34 17.05
CA LEU A 182 -7.14 3.24 17.81
C LEU A 182 -8.42 3.60 17.03
N ALA A 183 -8.35 3.68 15.69
CA ALA A 183 -9.50 3.89 14.82
C ALA A 183 -10.42 2.65 14.65
N GLY A 184 -10.21 1.58 15.43
CA GLY A 184 -10.94 0.31 15.30
C GLY A 184 -10.55 -0.51 14.07
N GLY A 185 -9.38 -0.23 13.49
CA GLY A 185 -8.80 -0.99 12.40
C GLY A 185 -8.03 -2.22 12.88
N THR A 186 -7.29 -2.85 11.96
CA THR A 186 -6.35 -3.93 12.27
C THR A 186 -5.06 -3.74 11.49
N VAL A 187 -3.93 -4.11 12.10
CA VAL A 187 -2.58 -3.96 11.53
C VAL A 187 -1.87 -5.29 11.59
N GLY A 188 -1.42 -5.82 10.45
CA GLY A 188 -0.87 -7.18 10.34
C GLY A 188 -1.86 -8.31 10.63
N GLY A 189 -3.03 -8.00 11.18
CA GLY A 189 -3.99 -8.95 11.75
C GLY A 189 -4.25 -8.73 13.25
N LEU A 190 -3.44 -7.90 13.92
CA LEU A 190 -3.63 -7.46 15.30
C LEU A 190 -4.80 -6.46 15.38
N THR A 191 -5.61 -6.58 16.43
CA THR A 191 -6.49 -5.51 16.94
C THR A 191 -5.75 -4.64 17.96
N LEU A 192 -6.36 -3.55 18.42
CA LEU A 192 -5.86 -2.74 19.53
C LEU A 192 -5.64 -3.59 20.80
N ALA A 193 -6.54 -4.53 21.09
CA ALA A 193 -6.44 -5.44 22.23
C ALA A 193 -5.29 -6.46 22.07
N ASP A 194 -5.05 -6.97 20.86
CA ASP A 194 -3.90 -7.87 20.60
C ASP A 194 -2.57 -7.13 20.72
N TYR A 195 -2.51 -5.87 20.27
CA TYR A 195 -1.34 -4.99 20.46
C TYR A 195 -1.04 -4.73 21.95
N HIS A 196 -2.06 -4.37 22.73
CA HIS A 196 -1.91 -4.16 24.19
C HIS A 196 -1.48 -5.44 24.92
N TYR A 197 -1.98 -6.60 24.48
CA TYR A 197 -1.53 -7.90 24.97
C TYR A 197 -0.07 -8.22 24.60
N LEU A 198 0.42 -7.80 23.42
CA LEU A 198 1.80 -8.03 22.98
C LEU A 198 2.81 -7.11 23.67
N GLU A 199 2.50 -5.83 23.86
CA GLU A 199 3.42 -4.88 24.55
C GLU A 199 3.17 -4.80 26.07
N GLY A 200 2.25 -5.59 26.62
CA GLY A 200 1.96 -5.62 28.06
C GLY A 200 1.37 -4.33 28.62
N THR A 201 0.71 -3.52 27.78
CA THR A 201 0.16 -2.20 28.12
C THR A 201 -1.36 -2.25 28.31
N GLU A 202 -1.95 -1.29 29.03
CA GLU A 202 -3.41 -1.17 29.16
C GLU A 202 -4.01 -0.22 28.09
N PRO A 203 -5.25 -0.45 27.63
CA PRO A 203 -5.93 0.46 26.69
C PRO A 203 -6.17 1.87 27.27
N PRO A 204 -6.09 2.93 26.43
CA PRO A 204 -6.35 4.30 26.89
C PRO A 204 -7.81 4.50 27.31
N VAL A 205 -8.02 5.02 28.52
CA VAL A 205 -9.35 5.27 29.09
C VAL A 205 -9.97 6.53 28.48
N SER A 206 -11.22 6.45 28.02
CA SER A 206 -11.91 7.50 27.24
C SER A 206 -12.33 8.71 28.09
N GLY A 207 -11.40 9.65 28.33
CA GLY A 207 -11.68 10.92 29.00
C GLY A 207 -12.34 11.96 28.10
N GLY A 208 -13.67 11.92 27.92
CA GLY A 208 -14.43 12.98 27.25
C GLY A 208 -14.57 14.25 28.10
N SER A 209 -14.83 15.41 27.45
CA SER A 209 -14.98 16.70 28.14
C SER A 209 -16.40 16.96 28.67
N TRP A 210 -17.39 16.20 28.19
CA TRP A 210 -18.78 16.24 28.65
C TRP A 210 -19.40 14.84 28.59
N SER A 211 -20.15 14.46 29.62
CA SER A 211 -20.78 13.12 29.72
C SER A 211 -22.24 13.15 29.26
N ALA A 212 -22.67 12.10 28.55
CA ALA A 212 -23.95 12.04 27.85
C ALA A 212 -24.59 10.64 27.91
N THR A 213 -25.92 10.57 27.70
CA THR A 213 -26.62 9.30 27.50
C THR A 213 -26.49 8.80 26.05
N PRO A 214 -26.70 7.49 25.77
CA PRO A 214 -26.68 6.94 24.41
C PRO A 214 -27.68 7.62 23.46
N GLY A 215 -28.81 8.12 23.98
CA GLY A 215 -29.77 8.91 23.20
C GLY A 215 -29.24 10.27 22.76
N GLU A 216 -28.42 10.91 23.59
CA GLU A 216 -27.77 12.20 23.30
C GLU A 216 -26.55 12.03 22.38
N VAL A 217 -25.81 10.92 22.50
CA VAL A 217 -24.77 10.53 21.53
C VAL A 217 -25.39 10.26 20.15
N LEU A 218 -26.52 9.54 20.09
CA LEU A 218 -27.28 9.34 18.85
C LEU A 218 -27.81 10.66 18.27
N ALA A 219 -28.26 11.59 19.11
CA ALA A 219 -28.68 12.93 18.68
C ALA A 219 -27.50 13.73 18.10
N ALA A 220 -26.35 13.78 18.78
CA ALA A 220 -25.15 14.47 18.29
C ALA A 220 -24.62 13.86 16.97
N GLY A 221 -24.69 12.53 16.82
CA GLY A 221 -24.39 11.84 15.56
C GLY A 221 -25.41 12.14 14.43
N GLY A 222 -26.63 12.54 14.79
CA GLY A 222 -27.65 13.08 13.88
C GLY A 222 -27.36 14.53 13.48
N ASP A 223 -27.14 15.42 14.46
CA ASP A 223 -26.74 16.83 14.25
C ASP A 223 -25.58 16.92 13.24
N LEU A 224 -24.56 16.09 13.42
CA LEU A 224 -23.40 16.01 12.53
C LEU A 224 -23.75 15.51 11.11
N ALA A 225 -24.66 14.54 10.98
CA ALA A 225 -25.08 14.04 9.68
C ALA A 225 -25.86 15.11 8.87
N ASP A 226 -26.67 15.92 9.56
CA ASP A 226 -27.38 17.05 8.97
C ASP A 226 -26.42 18.21 8.65
N ALA A 227 -25.45 18.53 9.53
CA ALA A 227 -24.42 19.54 9.26
C ALA A 227 -23.53 19.18 8.05
N ILE A 228 -23.10 17.92 7.93
CA ILE A 228 -22.39 17.40 6.74
C ILE A 228 -23.25 17.54 5.48
N SER A 229 -24.58 17.37 5.60
CA SER A 229 -25.51 17.49 4.48
C SER A 229 -25.74 18.95 4.08
N ALA A 230 -25.79 19.87 5.05
CA ALA A 230 -25.86 21.32 4.83
C ALA A 230 -24.59 21.84 4.14
N TYR A 231 -23.40 21.47 4.63
CA TYR A 231 -22.12 21.83 4.00
C TYR A 231 -22.03 21.34 2.55
N LYS A 232 -22.38 20.06 2.29
CA LYS A 232 -22.42 19.50 0.92
C LYS A 232 -23.49 20.12 0.02
N HIS A 233 -24.51 20.76 0.60
CA HIS A 233 -25.49 21.53 -0.17
C HIS A 233 -24.93 22.91 -0.51
N ALA A 234 -24.40 23.64 0.47
CA ALA A 234 -23.81 24.96 0.28
C ALA A 234 -22.70 24.92 -0.79
N ALA A 235 -21.70 24.05 -0.60
CA ALA A 235 -20.53 23.92 -1.48
C ALA A 235 -20.82 23.45 -2.92
N LYS A 236 -22.09 23.23 -3.26
CA LYS A 236 -22.56 22.83 -4.59
C LYS A 236 -23.56 23.81 -5.20
N TYR A 237 -24.23 24.64 -4.40
CA TYR A 237 -25.41 25.41 -4.83
C TYR A 237 -25.44 26.87 -4.40
N THR A 238 -24.56 27.31 -3.49
CA THR A 238 -24.50 28.71 -3.03
C THR A 238 -23.13 29.34 -3.31
N ALA A 239 -23.11 30.67 -3.45
CA ALA A 239 -21.93 31.46 -3.85
C ALA A 239 -21.83 32.76 -3.03
N ASP A 240 -22.39 32.75 -1.83
CA ASP A 240 -22.76 33.91 -1.01
C ASP A 240 -22.22 33.81 0.44
N GLY A 241 -21.13 33.06 0.65
CA GLY A 241 -20.47 32.90 1.95
C GLY A 241 -21.07 31.81 2.86
N THR A 242 -22.29 31.34 2.57
CA THR A 242 -22.99 30.30 3.36
C THR A 242 -22.24 28.95 3.44
N GLN A 243 -21.25 28.71 2.56
CA GLN A 243 -20.32 27.58 2.68
C GLN A 243 -19.47 27.63 3.96
N GLY A 244 -19.01 28.83 4.36
CA GLY A 244 -18.19 29.02 5.56
C GLY A 244 -18.96 28.76 6.85
N GLU A 245 -20.17 29.31 6.95
CA GLU A 245 -21.09 29.06 8.09
C GLU A 245 -21.41 27.57 8.22
N ALA A 246 -21.71 26.89 7.09
CA ALA A 246 -22.02 25.47 7.09
C ALA A 246 -20.79 24.59 7.43
N LEU A 247 -19.57 25.03 7.06
CA LEU A 247 -18.33 24.38 7.45
C LEU A 247 -18.06 24.54 8.95
N GLN A 248 -18.17 25.76 9.50
CA GLN A 248 -18.05 26.03 10.94
C GLN A 248 -19.05 25.19 11.75
N ALA A 249 -20.30 25.11 11.31
CA ALA A 249 -21.33 24.26 11.94
C ALA A 249 -20.97 22.76 11.87
N MET A 250 -20.40 22.28 10.77
CA MET A 250 -19.94 20.89 10.63
C MET A 250 -18.76 20.59 11.57
N LEU A 251 -17.78 21.49 11.70
CA LEU A 251 -16.64 21.32 12.61
C LEU A 251 -17.07 21.38 14.09
N ALA A 252 -18.00 22.27 14.44
CA ALA A 252 -18.56 22.33 15.80
C ALA A 252 -19.34 21.05 16.15
N ALA A 253 -20.10 20.48 15.21
CA ALA A 253 -20.79 19.20 15.40
C ALA A 253 -19.80 18.02 15.47
N GLU A 254 -18.68 18.06 14.72
CA GLU A 254 -17.60 17.07 14.82
C GLU A 254 -16.96 17.11 16.21
N HIS A 255 -16.58 18.30 16.68
CA HIS A 255 -16.00 18.50 18.02
C HIS A 255 -16.92 17.99 19.13
N LYS A 256 -18.23 18.30 19.05
CA LYS A 256 -19.25 17.82 20.00
C LYS A 256 -19.31 16.29 20.08
N VAL A 257 -19.18 15.59 18.94
CA VAL A 257 -19.16 14.11 18.88
C VAL A 257 -17.81 13.55 19.34
N ALA A 258 -16.69 14.15 18.93
CA ALA A 258 -15.35 13.70 19.30
C ALA A 258 -15.10 13.76 20.82
N THR A 259 -15.61 14.80 21.48
CA THR A 259 -15.36 15.09 22.91
C THR A 259 -16.35 14.46 23.88
N VAL A 260 -17.39 13.76 23.40
CA VAL A 260 -18.38 13.16 24.30
C VAL A 260 -17.82 11.94 25.04
N ASP A 261 -18.17 11.85 26.32
CA ASP A 261 -18.08 10.66 27.15
C ASP A 261 -19.46 9.98 27.27
N CYS A 262 -19.48 8.65 27.17
CA CYS A 262 -20.68 7.84 27.38
C CYS A 262 -20.25 6.41 27.77
N PRO A 263 -20.02 6.16 29.08
CA PRO A 263 -19.51 4.87 29.56
C PRO A 263 -20.45 3.70 29.26
N GLU A 264 -21.73 3.99 29.00
CA GLU A 264 -22.77 3.02 28.63
C GLU A 264 -22.62 2.47 27.19
N LEU A 265 -21.78 3.10 26.35
CA LEU A 265 -21.48 2.66 24.97
C LEU A 265 -20.10 2.02 24.80
N GLY A 266 -19.13 2.33 25.67
CA GLY A 266 -17.78 1.76 25.62
C GLY A 266 -17.14 1.86 24.22
N GLU A 267 -16.59 0.75 23.71
CA GLU A 267 -15.95 0.69 22.38
C GLU A 267 -16.85 1.13 21.21
N GLU A 268 -18.19 1.01 21.32
CA GLU A 268 -19.11 1.50 20.29
C GLU A 268 -19.04 3.04 20.14
N LEU A 269 -18.71 3.75 21.22
CA LEU A 269 -18.56 5.20 21.21
C LEU A 269 -17.34 5.63 20.40
N ASP A 270 -16.18 5.02 20.63
CA ASP A 270 -14.95 5.41 19.94
C ASP A 270 -14.97 4.96 18.46
N SER A 271 -15.62 3.82 18.17
CA SER A 271 -15.99 3.46 16.79
C SER A 271 -16.91 4.51 16.14
N ALA A 272 -17.87 5.07 16.89
CA ALA A 272 -18.72 6.16 16.39
C ALA A 272 -17.95 7.48 16.17
N LYS A 273 -17.01 7.83 17.06
CA LYS A 273 -16.12 9.01 16.92
C LYS A 273 -15.21 8.90 15.69
N ALA A 274 -14.49 7.79 15.52
CA ALA A 274 -13.64 7.55 14.36
C ALA A 274 -14.44 7.61 13.03
N LYS A 275 -15.65 7.03 13.04
CA LYS A 275 -16.59 7.06 11.91
C LYS A 275 -17.20 8.44 11.66
N ALA A 276 -17.34 9.28 12.69
CA ALA A 276 -17.72 10.68 12.55
C ALA A 276 -16.59 11.47 11.86
N ALA A 277 -15.37 11.39 12.38
CA ALA A 277 -14.20 12.08 11.82
C ALA A 277 -13.92 11.69 10.36
N SER A 278 -14.04 10.39 10.04
CA SER A 278 -13.92 9.87 8.67
C SER A 278 -14.96 10.48 7.71
N LYS A 279 -16.22 10.65 8.14
CA LYS A 279 -17.27 11.26 7.31
C LYS A 279 -17.01 12.75 7.03
N VAL A 280 -16.45 13.48 8.00
CA VAL A 280 -16.15 14.92 7.86
C VAL A 280 -14.93 15.13 6.96
N GLY A 281 -13.85 14.38 7.17
CA GLY A 281 -12.71 14.36 6.25
C GLY A 281 -13.12 14.01 4.82
N HIS A 282 -14.02 13.04 4.63
CA HIS A 282 -14.59 12.71 3.32
C HIS A 282 -15.55 13.79 2.77
N ALA A 283 -16.17 14.61 3.62
CA ALA A 283 -16.96 15.76 3.17
C ALA A 283 -16.07 16.88 2.65
N ILE A 284 -15.01 17.21 3.39
CA ILE A 284 -14.00 18.23 3.01
C ILE A 284 -13.28 17.80 1.73
N ASN A 285 -12.76 16.57 1.66
CA ASN A 285 -12.01 16.07 0.50
C ASN A 285 -12.81 15.95 -0.81
N LEU A 286 -14.14 16.11 -0.79
CA LEU A 286 -14.99 16.11 -1.98
C LEU A 286 -15.41 17.51 -2.46
N ASN A 287 -15.15 18.57 -1.70
CA ASN A 287 -15.63 19.93 -2.00
C ASN A 287 -14.47 20.93 -1.81
N PRO A 288 -14.17 21.81 -2.78
CA PRO A 288 -13.10 22.77 -2.64
C PRO A 288 -13.43 23.79 -1.53
N VAL A 289 -12.53 23.94 -0.56
CA VAL A 289 -12.59 25.00 0.45
C VAL A 289 -11.72 26.16 -0.03
N LEU A 290 -12.31 27.35 -0.17
CA LEU A 290 -11.59 28.57 -0.54
C LEU A 290 -11.14 29.34 0.71
N PRO A 291 -10.06 30.15 0.65
CA PRO A 291 -9.63 30.96 1.78
C PRO A 291 -10.75 31.87 2.32
N SER A 292 -11.58 32.41 1.43
CA SER A 292 -12.74 33.26 1.74
C SER A 292 -13.81 32.57 2.58
N ASP A 293 -13.97 31.24 2.44
CA ASP A 293 -14.96 30.49 3.23
C ASP A 293 -14.51 30.34 4.69
N LEU A 294 -13.21 30.46 4.93
CA LEU A 294 -12.57 30.25 6.23
C LEU A 294 -12.25 31.54 6.97
N GLN A 295 -12.32 32.69 6.32
CA GLN A 295 -11.95 33.96 6.93
C GLN A 295 -12.63 34.19 8.31
N PRO A 296 -13.95 33.94 8.51
CA PRO A 296 -14.56 34.08 9.84
C PRO A 296 -14.03 33.09 10.90
N LEU A 297 -13.66 31.88 10.48
CA LEU A 297 -13.10 30.84 11.35
C LEU A 297 -11.65 31.16 11.74
N VAL A 298 -10.86 31.68 10.80
CA VAL A 298 -9.47 32.12 11.02
C VAL A 298 -9.43 33.36 11.91
N GLU A 299 -10.29 34.35 11.65
CA GLU A 299 -10.44 35.54 12.50
C GLU A 299 -10.85 35.15 13.94
N GLN A 300 -11.75 34.17 14.10
CA GLN A 300 -12.09 33.64 15.41
C GLN A 300 -10.90 32.95 16.10
N ALA A 301 -10.20 32.05 15.40
CA ALA A 301 -9.08 31.27 15.97
C ALA A 301 -7.87 32.13 16.34
N LEU A 302 -7.60 33.20 15.57
CA LEU A 302 -6.61 34.22 15.92
C LEU A 302 -7.02 35.01 17.18
N ALA A 303 -8.32 35.29 17.35
CA ALA A 303 -8.85 36.04 18.49
C ALA A 303 -8.93 35.22 19.79
N THR A 304 -9.06 33.90 19.70
CA THR A 304 -8.98 32.98 20.86
C THR A 304 -7.56 32.55 21.19
N GLY A 305 -6.63 32.62 20.23
CA GLY A 305 -5.25 32.15 20.37
C GLY A 305 -5.04 30.68 20.00
N ASP A 306 -6.05 30.03 19.42
CA ASP A 306 -5.96 28.67 18.87
C ASP A 306 -5.11 28.60 17.59
N LEU A 307 -4.83 29.77 16.98
CA LEU A 307 -4.05 29.94 15.77
C LEU A 307 -3.14 31.18 15.88
N THR A 308 -1.94 31.10 15.32
CA THR A 308 -0.97 32.20 15.20
C THR A 308 -1.03 32.87 13.83
N GLU A 309 -0.49 34.09 13.71
CA GLU A 309 -0.37 34.76 12.41
C GLU A 309 0.44 33.97 11.38
N THR A 310 1.52 33.29 11.78
CA THR A 310 2.34 32.48 10.87
C THR A 310 1.52 31.32 10.29
N GLU A 311 0.81 30.56 11.12
CA GLU A 311 -0.05 29.46 10.66
C GLU A 311 -1.16 29.98 9.74
N ALA A 312 -1.87 31.04 10.17
CA ALA A 312 -2.95 31.66 9.39
C ALA A 312 -2.50 32.16 8.00
N LYS A 313 -1.30 32.75 7.91
CA LYS A 313 -0.75 33.31 6.67
C LYS A 313 -0.13 32.26 5.75
N HIS A 314 0.50 31.22 6.29
CA HIS A 314 1.35 30.32 5.49
C HIS A 314 0.71 28.96 5.16
N LEU A 315 -0.43 28.62 5.76
CA LEU A 315 -1.19 27.42 5.42
C LEU A 315 -2.27 27.67 4.35
N THR A 316 -2.57 26.62 3.57
CA THR A 316 -3.69 26.68 2.62
C THR A 316 -5.03 26.49 3.34
N ALA A 317 -6.14 26.86 2.69
CA ALA A 317 -7.48 26.68 3.22
C ALA A 317 -7.73 25.27 3.80
N CYS A 318 -7.44 24.21 3.04
CA CYS A 318 -7.62 22.83 3.54
C CYS A 318 -6.68 22.49 4.70
N GLN A 319 -5.44 23.01 4.71
CA GLN A 319 -4.50 22.80 5.81
C GLN A 319 -4.94 23.50 7.10
N LEU A 320 -5.54 24.70 7.00
CA LEU A 320 -6.13 25.41 8.14
C LEU A 320 -7.34 24.65 8.70
N VAL A 321 -8.20 24.08 7.85
CA VAL A 321 -9.30 23.20 8.30
C VAL A 321 -8.76 21.98 9.04
N THR A 322 -7.69 21.35 8.55
CA THR A 322 -7.06 20.23 9.26
C THR A 322 -6.46 20.66 10.59
N LEU A 323 -5.72 21.77 10.64
CA LEU A 323 -5.10 22.29 11.87
C LEU A 323 -6.14 22.65 12.95
N LEU A 324 -7.29 23.21 12.56
CA LEU A 324 -8.37 23.62 13.46
C LEU A 324 -9.35 22.49 13.83
N ARG A 325 -9.15 21.25 13.35
CA ARG A 325 -9.99 20.11 13.70
C ARG A 325 -9.45 19.38 14.93
N THR A 326 -10.25 19.31 16.00
CA THR A 326 -9.87 18.63 17.24
C THR A 326 -9.87 17.09 17.15
N THR A 327 -9.95 16.53 15.94
CA THR A 327 -9.77 15.11 15.63
C THR A 327 -8.49 14.84 14.82
N THR A 328 -7.71 15.88 14.52
CA THR A 328 -6.44 15.79 13.81
C THR A 328 -5.34 15.31 14.78
N PRO A 329 -4.53 14.31 14.42
CA PRO A 329 -3.44 13.84 15.29
C PRO A 329 -2.43 14.94 15.61
N GLU A 330 -1.87 14.94 16.82
CA GLU A 330 -0.87 15.93 17.24
C GLU A 330 0.39 15.93 16.35
N THR A 331 0.74 14.76 15.79
CA THR A 331 1.82 14.63 14.79
C THR A 331 1.51 15.36 13.48
N GLU A 332 0.25 15.39 13.03
CA GLU A 332 -0.19 16.14 11.85
C GLU A 332 -0.33 17.64 12.17
N VAL A 333 -0.79 17.99 13.38
CA VAL A 333 -0.78 19.37 13.89
C VAL A 333 0.64 19.95 13.85
N THR A 334 1.63 19.28 14.46
CA THR A 334 3.02 19.74 14.48
C THR A 334 3.60 19.85 13.06
N ALA A 335 3.42 18.83 12.21
CA ALA A 335 3.89 18.88 10.83
C ALA A 335 3.27 20.04 10.02
N LEU A 336 2.02 20.43 10.29
CA LEU A 336 1.40 21.62 9.69
C LEU A 336 2.00 22.92 10.23
N LYS A 337 2.37 23.00 11.51
CA LYS A 337 3.09 24.16 12.08
C LYS A 337 4.48 24.31 11.46
N ASP A 338 5.22 23.21 11.32
CA ASP A 338 6.54 23.20 10.68
C ASP A 338 6.46 23.64 9.20
N ILE A 339 5.44 23.19 8.46
CA ILE A 339 5.17 23.65 7.09
C ILE A 339 4.86 25.16 7.05
N ALA A 340 4.20 25.72 8.07
CA ALA A 340 3.93 27.16 8.13
C ALA A 340 5.23 27.97 8.31
N VAL A 341 6.14 27.52 9.20
CA VAL A 341 7.45 28.15 9.42
C VAL A 341 8.34 28.01 8.17
N GLN A 342 8.49 26.80 7.63
CA GLN A 342 9.29 26.55 6.42
C GLN A 342 8.85 27.43 5.24
N ARG A 343 7.54 27.68 5.11
CA ARG A 343 6.98 28.55 4.07
C ARG A 343 7.21 30.04 4.34
N GLN A 344 7.26 30.46 5.60
CA GLN A 344 7.65 31.82 5.96
C GLN A 344 9.12 32.08 5.57
N ASP A 345 10.00 31.13 5.90
CA ASP A 345 11.43 31.21 5.55
C ASP A 345 11.64 31.17 4.02
N SER A 346 10.94 30.25 3.32
CA SER A 346 10.99 30.13 1.85
C SER A 346 10.50 31.38 1.10
N LEU A 347 9.67 32.22 1.73
CA LEU A 347 9.27 33.51 1.16
C LEU A 347 10.37 34.57 1.32
N ALA A 348 11.13 34.55 2.42
CA ALA A 348 12.29 35.42 2.59
C ALA A 348 13.41 35.10 1.57
N ASP A 349 13.66 33.81 1.34
CA ASP A 349 14.60 33.35 0.30
C ASP A 349 14.12 33.75 -1.11
N LEU A 350 12.81 33.59 -1.39
CA LEU A 350 12.20 34.04 -2.65
C LEU A 350 12.40 35.53 -2.88
N ASP A 351 12.13 36.37 -1.88
CA ASP A 351 12.23 37.82 -2.04
C ASP A 351 13.68 38.29 -2.18
N ALA A 352 14.63 37.63 -1.50
CA ALA A 352 16.06 37.86 -1.70
C ALA A 352 16.49 37.49 -3.14
N ALA A 353 16.11 36.30 -3.61
CA ALA A 353 16.41 35.84 -4.97
C ALA A 353 15.72 36.71 -6.05
N TYR A 354 14.49 37.16 -5.79
CA TYR A 354 13.73 38.04 -6.67
C TYR A 354 14.33 39.45 -6.73
N ALA A 355 14.75 40.02 -5.60
CA ALA A 355 15.43 41.31 -5.56
C ALA A 355 16.78 41.24 -6.31
N ALA A 356 17.57 40.19 -6.10
CA ALA A 356 18.84 39.96 -6.80
C ALA A 356 18.64 39.76 -8.32
N HIS A 357 17.59 39.05 -8.74
CA HIS A 357 17.28 38.85 -10.15
C HIS A 357 16.79 40.15 -10.81
N SER A 358 15.77 40.80 -10.23
CA SER A 358 15.11 41.98 -10.80
C SER A 358 16.03 43.19 -10.93
N ALA A 359 17.04 43.33 -10.06
CA ALA A 359 18.09 44.36 -10.18
C ALA A 359 18.94 44.24 -11.46
N LEU A 360 18.99 43.06 -12.09
CA LEU A 360 19.76 42.77 -13.32
C LEU A 360 18.86 42.37 -14.50
N ALA A 361 17.62 41.96 -14.22
CA ALA A 361 16.59 41.53 -15.15
C ALA A 361 15.21 42.09 -14.73
N PRO A 362 14.96 43.42 -14.86
CA PRO A 362 13.75 44.07 -14.36
C PRO A 362 12.44 43.67 -15.09
N GLY A 363 12.52 42.84 -16.13
CA GLY A 363 11.37 42.34 -16.87
C GLY A 363 10.69 43.41 -17.73
N SER A 364 9.37 43.30 -17.92
CA SER A 364 8.51 44.30 -18.59
C SER A 364 8.93 44.75 -20.01
N GLY A 365 9.86 44.05 -20.66
CA GLY A 365 10.42 44.42 -21.97
C GLY A 365 11.67 45.32 -21.92
N GLU A 366 12.20 45.58 -20.72
CA GLU A 366 13.51 46.21 -20.55
C GLU A 366 14.66 45.23 -20.84
N SER A 367 15.84 45.76 -21.16
CA SER A 367 17.02 44.95 -21.47
C SER A 367 17.81 44.59 -20.21
N LEU A 368 18.42 43.40 -20.19
CA LEU A 368 19.26 42.93 -19.09
C LEU A 368 20.38 43.93 -18.75
N ALA A 369 20.44 44.34 -17.48
CA ALA A 369 21.41 45.28 -16.93
C ALA A 369 22.73 44.61 -16.49
N LEU A 370 23.08 43.47 -17.11
CA LEU A 370 24.28 42.70 -16.78
C LEU A 370 25.57 43.47 -17.14
N PRO A 371 26.57 43.51 -16.25
CA PRO A 371 27.82 44.24 -16.47
C PRO A 371 28.61 43.64 -17.65
N PRO A 372 29.34 44.45 -18.44
CA PRO A 372 30.17 43.95 -19.54
C PRO A 372 31.11 42.83 -19.08
N ALA A 373 31.07 41.68 -19.75
CA ALA A 373 31.68 40.43 -19.25
C ALA A 373 33.22 40.49 -19.08
N GLY A 374 33.87 41.49 -19.69
CA GLY A 374 35.31 41.73 -19.59
C GLY A 374 35.73 42.71 -18.47
N GLU A 375 34.80 43.18 -17.63
CA GLU A 375 35.12 43.99 -16.45
C GLU A 375 35.60 43.13 -15.26
N PRO A 376 36.46 43.65 -14.36
CA PRO A 376 36.87 42.94 -13.16
C PRO A 376 35.68 42.50 -12.30
N ALA A 377 35.67 41.23 -11.88
CA ALA A 377 34.58 40.57 -11.17
C ALA A 377 33.21 40.53 -11.88
N ALA A 378 33.12 40.92 -13.16
CA ALA A 378 31.90 40.71 -13.95
C ALA A 378 31.62 39.21 -14.24
N PRO A 379 32.62 38.35 -14.54
CA PRO A 379 32.35 36.94 -14.80
C PRO A 379 31.63 36.23 -13.66
N GLN A 380 32.09 36.42 -12.43
CA GLN A 380 31.48 35.88 -11.21
C GLN A 380 30.08 36.43 -10.99
N LYS A 381 29.85 37.74 -11.19
CA LYS A 381 28.51 38.35 -11.07
C LYS A 381 27.51 37.80 -12.09
N ILE A 382 27.95 37.49 -13.30
CA ILE A 382 27.09 36.92 -14.35
C ILE A 382 26.77 35.43 -14.05
N ALA A 383 27.75 34.68 -13.52
CA ALA A 383 27.56 33.30 -13.06
C ALA A 383 26.52 33.23 -11.93
N VAL A 384 26.75 33.97 -10.83
CA VAL A 384 25.84 34.03 -9.67
C VAL A 384 24.45 34.50 -10.07
N TRP A 385 24.30 35.46 -11.00
CA TRP A 385 22.99 35.85 -11.52
C TRP A 385 22.28 34.72 -12.29
N ALA A 386 23.01 33.94 -13.09
CA ALA A 386 22.44 32.84 -13.86
C ALA A 386 22.00 31.66 -12.96
N GLU A 387 22.75 31.39 -11.90
CA GLU A 387 22.39 30.44 -10.84
C GLU A 387 21.18 30.92 -10.04
N ASN A 388 21.19 32.17 -9.57
CA ASN A 388 20.07 32.80 -8.87
C ASN A 388 18.79 32.84 -9.72
N ALA A 389 18.89 32.99 -11.04
CA ALA A 389 17.75 32.93 -11.95
C ALA A 389 17.12 31.53 -12.03
N GLY A 390 17.93 30.47 -11.85
CA GLY A 390 17.45 29.10 -11.71
C GLY A 390 16.76 28.86 -10.37
N GLU A 391 17.40 29.25 -9.27
CA GLU A 391 16.84 29.05 -7.92
C GLU A 391 15.54 29.87 -7.73
N LEU A 392 15.50 31.11 -8.23
CA LEU A 392 14.25 31.89 -8.26
C LEU A 392 13.13 31.14 -9.01
N GLN A 393 13.43 30.48 -10.14
CA GLN A 393 12.44 29.69 -10.87
C GLN A 393 11.98 28.43 -10.10
N HIS A 394 12.83 27.89 -9.22
CA HIS A 394 12.50 26.78 -8.33
C HIS A 394 11.60 27.25 -7.17
N LEU A 395 12.01 28.30 -6.44
CA LEU A 395 11.26 28.93 -5.36
C LEU A 395 9.86 29.41 -5.83
N GLN A 396 9.77 30.07 -7.00
CA GLN A 396 8.49 30.48 -7.61
C GLN A 396 7.56 29.30 -7.94
N GLN A 397 8.12 28.11 -8.17
CA GLN A 397 7.33 26.90 -8.38
C GLN A 397 6.90 26.22 -7.08
N ALA A 398 7.62 26.44 -5.98
CA ALA A 398 7.24 25.99 -4.64
C ALA A 398 6.10 26.84 -4.04
N THR A 399 6.05 28.15 -4.32
CA THR A 399 5.06 29.09 -3.74
C THR A 399 3.63 28.98 -4.27
N LYS A 400 3.29 27.97 -5.08
CA LYS A 400 1.94 27.72 -5.62
C LYS A 400 0.85 27.53 -4.54
N TRP A 401 1.22 27.27 -3.29
CA TRP A 401 0.30 27.22 -2.16
C TRP A 401 -0.27 28.61 -1.80
N TYR A 402 0.45 29.70 -2.10
CA TYR A 402 0.17 31.05 -1.60
C TYR A 402 -1.18 31.60 -2.04
N THR A 403 -1.56 31.40 -3.31
CA THR A 403 -2.88 31.78 -3.85
C THR A 403 -4.06 31.01 -3.25
N ASN A 404 -3.78 30.00 -2.43
CA ASN A 404 -4.74 29.19 -1.69
C ASN A 404 -4.63 29.42 -0.16
N SER A 405 -3.90 30.46 0.27
CA SER A 405 -3.75 30.90 1.66
C SER A 405 -4.61 32.15 1.95
N GLN A 406 -4.64 32.60 3.22
CA GLN A 406 -5.35 33.83 3.61
C GLN A 406 -4.69 35.11 3.05
N GLN A 407 -3.39 35.11 2.76
CA GLN A 407 -2.68 36.28 2.22
C GLN A 407 -3.26 36.75 0.87
N ALA A 408 -3.77 35.80 0.08
CA ALA A 408 -4.39 36.03 -1.22
C ALA A 408 -5.73 36.80 -1.17
N LEU A 409 -6.32 37.01 0.02
CA LEU A 409 -7.54 37.80 0.22
C LEU A 409 -7.26 39.30 0.46
N SER A 410 -6.02 39.69 0.69
CA SER A 410 -5.65 41.09 0.91
C SER A 410 -5.82 41.92 -0.37
N GLY A 411 -5.93 43.25 -0.21
CA GLY A 411 -6.18 44.17 -1.34
C GLY A 411 -5.03 44.25 -2.36
N GLU A 412 -3.80 43.97 -1.94
CA GLU A 412 -2.61 43.92 -2.80
C GLU A 412 -1.78 42.65 -2.45
N PRO A 413 -2.23 41.45 -2.86
CA PRO A 413 -1.74 40.17 -2.31
C PRO A 413 -0.30 39.80 -2.69
N PHE A 414 0.36 40.61 -3.52
CA PHE A 414 1.76 40.45 -3.91
C PHE A 414 2.61 41.71 -3.61
N ALA A 415 2.15 42.56 -2.68
CA ALA A 415 2.89 43.75 -2.24
C ALA A 415 4.05 43.40 -1.30
N GLU A 416 3.82 42.49 -0.35
CA GLU A 416 4.85 42.01 0.59
C GLU A 416 5.81 41.04 -0.10
N HIS A 417 5.27 40.07 -0.86
CA HIS A 417 6.04 39.02 -1.53
C HIS A 417 5.92 39.10 -3.07
N PRO A 418 6.57 40.09 -3.73
CA PRO A 418 6.42 40.33 -5.16
C PRO A 418 6.91 39.17 -6.03
N GLY A 419 7.81 38.31 -5.54
CA GLY A 419 8.28 37.14 -6.29
C GLY A 419 7.19 36.10 -6.57
N VAL A 420 6.08 36.08 -5.81
CA VAL A 420 4.99 35.09 -5.90
C VAL A 420 4.01 35.39 -7.05
N ASP A 421 4.00 36.62 -7.56
CA ASP A 421 3.14 37.03 -8.66
C ASP A 421 3.52 36.31 -9.96
N ALA A 422 2.59 35.53 -10.52
CA ALA A 422 2.79 34.77 -11.76
C ALA A 422 3.14 35.65 -12.98
N ALA A 423 2.83 36.95 -12.97
CA ALA A 423 3.25 37.90 -14.00
C ALA A 423 4.75 38.29 -13.92
N LYS A 424 5.41 37.97 -12.80
CA LYS A 424 6.84 38.22 -12.52
C LYS A 424 7.65 36.92 -12.46
N TYR A 425 7.09 35.80 -12.93
CA TYR A 425 7.79 34.52 -12.95
C TYR A 425 8.93 34.50 -13.98
N VAL A 426 10.05 33.88 -13.60
CA VAL A 426 11.14 33.58 -14.52
C VAL A 426 10.60 32.70 -15.64
N HIS A 427 10.63 33.21 -16.87
CA HIS A 427 10.22 32.48 -18.08
C HIS A 427 11.48 32.04 -18.85
N PRO A 428 11.89 30.75 -18.76
CA PRO A 428 13.19 30.30 -19.25
C PRO A 428 13.49 30.62 -20.71
N GLU A 429 12.51 30.49 -21.61
CA GLU A 429 12.72 30.76 -23.03
C GLU A 429 12.87 32.27 -23.32
N SER A 430 12.08 33.13 -22.66
CA SER A 430 12.22 34.58 -22.75
C SER A 430 13.58 35.04 -22.22
N LEU A 431 13.92 34.65 -20.98
CA LEU A 431 15.19 34.98 -20.34
C LEU A 431 16.39 34.47 -21.15
N THR A 432 16.28 33.29 -21.78
CA THR A 432 17.29 32.77 -22.71
C THR A 432 17.44 33.64 -23.95
N ASN A 433 16.35 34.17 -24.50
CA ASN A 433 16.40 35.05 -25.67
C ASN A 433 17.04 36.40 -25.32
N ASP A 434 16.71 36.97 -24.15
CA ASP A 434 17.24 38.25 -23.68
C ASP A 434 18.72 38.13 -23.30
N PHE A 435 19.10 37.05 -22.61
CA PHE A 435 20.50 36.70 -22.36
C PHE A 435 21.27 36.51 -23.67
N LYS A 436 20.70 35.82 -24.66
CA LYS A 436 21.32 35.66 -25.99
C LYS A 436 21.32 36.95 -26.81
N ALA A 437 20.45 37.92 -26.51
CA ALA A 437 20.50 39.26 -27.10
C ALA A 437 21.67 40.07 -26.51
N TRP A 438 21.72 40.22 -25.18
CA TRP A 438 22.81 40.88 -24.46
C TRP A 438 24.18 40.26 -24.78
N ALA A 439 24.28 38.93 -24.74
CA ALA A 439 25.54 38.20 -24.93
C ALA A 439 26.12 38.34 -26.35
N LYS A 440 25.34 38.78 -27.37
CA LYS A 440 25.88 39.11 -28.71
C LYS A 440 26.86 40.28 -28.68
N GLY A 441 26.67 41.25 -27.78
CA GLY A 441 27.56 42.41 -27.62
C GLY A 441 28.88 42.09 -26.91
N GLN A 442 28.91 41.01 -26.12
CA GLN A 442 30.07 40.61 -25.32
C GLN A 442 31.13 39.86 -26.14
N LYS A 443 32.42 39.98 -25.81
CA LYS A 443 33.48 39.21 -26.47
C LYS A 443 33.37 37.72 -26.13
N LEU A 444 33.81 36.85 -27.04
CA LEU A 444 33.76 35.41 -26.80
C LEU A 444 34.78 34.94 -25.75
N ALA A 445 35.93 35.59 -25.60
CA ALA A 445 36.87 35.26 -24.52
C ALA A 445 36.23 35.51 -23.15
N ASP A 446 35.73 36.71 -22.94
CA ASP A 446 35.06 37.18 -21.72
C ASP A 446 33.90 36.24 -21.30
N LEU A 447 33.03 35.84 -22.25
CA LEU A 447 31.96 34.87 -21.99
C LEU A 447 32.44 33.44 -21.65
N ARG A 448 33.63 33.04 -22.11
CA ARG A 448 34.22 31.74 -21.74
C ARG A 448 34.81 31.77 -20.33
N THR A 449 35.24 32.93 -19.85
CA THR A 449 35.54 33.13 -18.43
C THR A 449 34.29 32.88 -17.61
N VAL A 450 33.15 33.52 -17.92
CA VAL A 450 31.86 33.29 -17.24
C VAL A 450 31.53 31.79 -17.14
N ALA A 451 31.54 31.08 -18.27
CA ALA A 451 31.24 29.64 -18.27
C ALA A 451 32.30 28.81 -17.53
N GLY A 452 33.55 29.28 -17.46
CA GLY A 452 34.62 28.64 -16.69
C GLY A 452 34.46 28.79 -15.17
N GLU A 453 34.00 29.95 -14.69
CA GLU A 453 33.58 30.11 -13.28
C GLU A 453 32.45 29.11 -12.93
N MET A 454 31.53 28.90 -13.87
CA MET A 454 30.43 27.92 -13.79
C MET A 454 30.85 26.47 -14.11
N GLY A 455 32.15 26.14 -14.06
CA GLY A 455 32.64 24.77 -14.20
C GLY A 455 32.69 24.17 -15.61
N LEU A 456 32.64 24.97 -16.68
CA LEU A 456 32.81 24.45 -18.05
C LEU A 456 34.28 24.15 -18.37
N ASP A 457 34.65 22.88 -18.26
CA ASP A 457 35.93 22.38 -18.76
C ASP A 457 36.19 22.75 -20.22
N ASN A 458 37.45 23.11 -20.52
CA ASN A 458 37.87 23.52 -21.86
C ASN A 458 37.03 24.69 -22.45
N SER A 459 36.53 25.60 -21.60
CA SER A 459 35.78 26.80 -22.01
C SER A 459 36.53 27.61 -23.08
N ALA A 460 37.85 27.73 -22.99
CA ALA A 460 38.71 28.41 -23.96
C ALA A 460 38.59 27.85 -25.41
N GLN A 461 38.15 26.61 -25.56
CA GLN A 461 37.95 25.91 -26.82
C GLN A 461 36.48 25.93 -27.30
N ALA A 462 35.53 26.06 -26.36
CA ALA A 462 34.08 26.03 -26.60
C ALA A 462 33.59 27.09 -27.60
N SER A 463 32.59 26.77 -28.42
CA SER A 463 31.97 27.73 -29.35
C SER A 463 31.03 28.69 -28.63
N ARG A 464 30.71 29.85 -29.26
CA ARG A 464 29.75 30.82 -28.71
C ARG A 464 28.39 30.20 -28.38
N ALA A 465 27.90 29.28 -29.22
CA ALA A 465 26.62 28.62 -28.98
C ALA A 465 26.67 27.65 -27.78
N GLN A 466 27.78 26.92 -27.60
CA GLN A 466 27.98 26.06 -26.43
C GLN A 466 28.05 26.89 -25.14
N VAL A 467 28.86 27.95 -25.12
CA VAL A 467 28.97 28.88 -23.98
C VAL A 467 27.62 29.53 -23.63
N GLN A 468 26.89 30.04 -24.63
CA GLN A 468 25.59 30.67 -24.41
C GLN A 468 24.48 29.69 -24.00
N ASN A 469 24.57 28.41 -24.37
CA ASN A 469 23.63 27.39 -23.91
C ASN A 469 24.01 26.86 -22.52
N TYR A 470 25.31 26.78 -22.20
CA TYR A 470 25.80 26.29 -20.91
C TYR A 470 25.41 27.22 -19.75
N ILE A 471 25.64 28.53 -19.92
CA ILE A 471 25.22 29.56 -18.94
C ILE A 471 23.68 29.62 -18.85
N ALA A 472 22.97 29.41 -19.96
CA ALA A 472 21.51 29.43 -19.98
C ALA A 472 20.87 28.16 -19.41
N ALA A 473 21.60 27.04 -19.31
CA ALA A 473 21.08 25.80 -18.73
C ALA A 473 20.69 25.99 -17.25
N SER A 474 21.46 26.79 -16.51
CA SER A 474 21.23 27.16 -15.11
C SER A 474 19.83 27.70 -14.82
N PHE A 475 19.18 28.32 -15.80
CA PHE A 475 17.82 28.86 -15.71
C PHE A 475 16.90 28.37 -16.84
N ASN A 476 17.30 27.33 -17.58
CA ASN A 476 16.48 26.76 -18.65
C ASN A 476 16.78 25.26 -18.88
N PRO A 477 15.92 24.34 -18.39
CA PRO A 477 16.11 22.89 -18.49
C PRO A 477 15.96 22.33 -19.93
N LYS A 478 15.81 23.21 -20.94
CA LYS A 478 15.94 22.87 -22.36
C LYS A 478 17.41 22.64 -22.78
N TYR A 479 18.36 23.06 -21.96
CA TYR A 479 19.79 22.79 -22.11
C TYR A 479 20.30 22.03 -20.89
N ASP A 480 21.24 21.13 -21.11
CA ASP A 480 21.88 20.31 -20.08
C ASP A 480 23.38 20.64 -20.05
N GLN A 481 23.94 20.83 -18.86
CA GLN A 481 25.32 21.28 -18.68
C GLN A 481 26.34 20.17 -18.97
N GLU A 482 26.07 18.93 -18.56
CA GLU A 482 26.95 17.78 -18.81
C GLU A 482 26.92 17.40 -20.29
N ASP A 483 25.72 17.36 -20.87
CA ASP A 483 25.48 17.13 -22.30
C ASP A 483 26.21 18.19 -23.18
N ILE A 484 26.47 19.39 -22.65
CA ILE A 484 27.30 20.42 -23.29
C ILE A 484 28.81 20.26 -22.98
N LYS A 485 29.21 19.93 -21.74
CA LYS A 485 30.61 19.62 -21.37
C LYS A 485 31.18 18.51 -22.25
N GLU A 486 30.46 17.39 -22.39
CA GLU A 486 30.85 16.28 -23.28
C GLU A 486 31.08 16.76 -24.72
N LYS A 487 30.18 17.60 -25.25
CA LYS A 487 30.28 18.14 -26.61
C LYS A 487 31.44 19.13 -26.77
N VAL A 488 31.85 19.83 -25.71
CA VAL A 488 33.06 20.68 -25.71
C VAL A 488 34.33 19.82 -25.63
N ALA A 489 34.36 18.80 -24.77
CA ALA A 489 35.47 17.86 -24.63
C ALA A 489 35.70 17.07 -25.93
N ALA A 490 34.66 16.47 -26.50
CA ALA A 490 34.73 15.72 -27.75
C ALA A 490 35.14 16.61 -28.94
N ALA A 491 34.66 17.85 -29.02
CA ALA A 491 35.09 18.81 -30.06
C ALA A 491 36.57 19.22 -29.90
N THR A 492 37.06 19.29 -28.66
CA THR A 492 38.46 19.60 -28.32
C THR A 492 39.38 18.43 -28.67
N ALA A 493 39.04 17.21 -28.28
CA ALA A 493 39.75 15.99 -28.66
C ALA A 493 39.79 15.80 -30.19
N LYS A 494 38.66 16.01 -30.88
CA LYS A 494 38.59 15.94 -32.34
C LYS A 494 39.44 17.00 -33.03
N LYS A 495 39.57 18.21 -32.46
CA LYS A 495 40.49 19.25 -32.95
C LYS A 495 41.96 18.88 -32.69
N ALA A 496 42.30 18.28 -31.55
CA ALA A 496 43.65 17.82 -31.27
C ALA A 496 44.07 16.72 -32.27
N ALA A 497 43.22 15.71 -32.48
CA ALA A 497 43.43 14.65 -33.46
C ALA A 497 43.55 15.20 -34.90
N ALA A 498 42.68 16.12 -35.31
CA ALA A 498 42.76 16.74 -36.64
C ALA A 498 44.04 17.58 -36.84
N LYS A 499 44.52 18.27 -35.78
CA LYS A 499 45.75 19.07 -35.83
C LYS A 499 47.02 18.19 -35.88
N ALA A 500 46.94 16.95 -35.40
CA ALA A 500 48.01 15.96 -35.53
C ALA A 500 48.10 15.30 -36.93
N ALA A 501 47.10 15.50 -37.81
CA ALA A 501 46.91 14.71 -39.02
C ALA A 501 47.09 15.47 -40.36
N ALA A 502 47.68 16.67 -40.36
CA ALA A 502 47.61 17.60 -41.50
C ALA A 502 48.97 17.97 -42.16
N PRO A 503 49.23 17.50 -43.41
CA PRO A 503 50.16 18.12 -44.36
C PRO A 503 49.51 19.27 -45.17
N ALA A 504 50.25 19.90 -46.09
CA ALA A 504 49.95 21.26 -46.55
C ALA A 504 49.23 21.43 -47.92
N ALA A 505 48.39 22.47 -47.97
CA ALA A 505 48.10 23.40 -49.10
C ALA A 505 47.42 22.95 -50.42
N LYS A 506 46.13 23.38 -50.58
CA LYS A 506 45.53 24.26 -51.64
C LYS A 506 45.75 23.99 -53.17
N PRO A 507 44.92 24.57 -54.08
CA PRO A 507 43.49 25.00 -53.99
C PRO A 507 42.64 24.72 -55.27
N GLY A 508 41.31 24.98 -55.22
CA GLY A 508 40.52 25.44 -56.39
C GLY A 508 39.16 24.75 -56.64
N GLY A 509 38.11 25.53 -56.98
CA GLY A 509 36.82 25.04 -57.52
C GLY A 509 35.55 25.64 -56.87
N GLU A 510 34.77 26.39 -57.65
CA GLU A 510 33.47 27.02 -57.34
C GLU A 510 32.48 26.73 -58.52
N PRO A 511 31.16 26.99 -58.43
CA PRO A 511 30.24 27.05 -57.28
C PRO A 511 28.84 26.41 -57.53
N ALA A 512 27.96 26.52 -56.51
CA ALA A 512 26.49 26.70 -56.57
C ALA A 512 25.50 25.65 -57.16
N SER A 513 24.43 25.38 -56.40
CA SER A 513 23.03 25.44 -56.87
C SER A 513 22.03 25.42 -55.69
N ASP A 514 20.92 26.16 -55.80
CA ASP A 514 19.88 26.33 -54.77
C ASP A 514 18.64 25.43 -54.92
N GLU A 515 17.77 25.45 -53.90
CA GLU A 515 16.31 25.18 -53.87
C GLU A 515 15.74 23.87 -54.48
N ALA A 516 14.92 23.06 -53.81
CA ALA A 516 13.95 23.25 -52.71
C ALA A 516 12.60 23.92 -53.04
N VAL A 517 12.16 23.90 -54.32
CA VAL A 517 10.81 24.34 -54.73
C VAL A 517 10.15 23.34 -55.70
N GLN A 518 8.83 23.13 -55.52
CA GLN A 518 7.85 22.48 -56.43
C GLN A 518 8.03 20.99 -56.82
N ALA A 519 7.18 20.14 -56.20
CA ALA A 519 6.50 19.04 -56.89
C ALA A 519 5.08 18.87 -56.30
N LEU A 520 4.05 19.36 -57.01
CA LEU A 520 2.66 19.43 -56.54
C LEU A 520 1.77 18.39 -57.26
N ALA A 521 0.89 17.73 -56.50
CA ALA A 521 -0.26 16.93 -56.98
C ALA A 521 0.11 15.64 -57.77
N SER A 522 -0.76 14.63 -57.94
CA SER A 522 -2.21 14.74 -58.15
C SER A 522 -3.01 13.45 -57.88
N LYS A 523 -4.35 13.61 -57.86
CA LYS A 523 -5.42 12.62 -58.18
C LYS A 523 -6.01 11.72 -57.07
N LEU A 524 -6.91 12.35 -56.30
CA LEU A 524 -8.33 11.91 -56.11
C LEU A 524 -9.06 11.74 -57.49
N PRO A 525 -10.33 11.25 -57.63
CA PRO A 525 -11.45 11.34 -56.65
C PRO A 525 -12.54 10.22 -56.67
N ASN A 526 -13.68 10.55 -56.05
CA ASN A 526 -15.07 10.05 -56.18
C ASN A 526 -15.53 8.98 -55.16
N ASN A 527 -16.57 9.21 -54.32
CA ASN A 527 -17.95 9.76 -54.47
C ASN A 527 -18.98 8.65 -54.79
N GLY A 528 -20.19 8.62 -54.22
CA GLY A 528 -20.78 9.52 -53.20
C GLY A 528 -22.30 9.34 -53.03
N ALA A 529 -22.98 10.34 -52.44
CA ALA A 529 -24.44 10.48 -52.21
C ALA A 529 -25.11 9.58 -51.12
N GLY A 530 -26.14 10.03 -50.40
CA GLY A 530 -26.67 11.41 -50.34
C GLY A 530 -27.89 11.68 -49.41
N ALA A 531 -27.90 12.89 -48.84
CA ALA A 531 -29.02 13.83 -48.59
C ALA A 531 -30.33 13.49 -47.78
N ALA A 532 -30.61 14.35 -46.77
CA ALA A 532 -31.92 14.90 -46.35
C ALA A 532 -32.99 13.95 -45.70
N SER A 533 -34.10 14.38 -45.07
CA SER A 533 -34.50 15.53 -44.19
C SER A 533 -35.92 15.21 -43.60
N ASN A 534 -36.68 15.97 -42.77
CA ASN A 534 -36.60 17.31 -42.14
C ASN A 534 -37.45 17.34 -40.83
N ALA A 535 -37.56 18.48 -40.11
CA ALA A 535 -38.25 18.63 -38.82
C ALA A 535 -39.73 19.13 -38.85
N SER A 536 -40.51 18.94 -37.77
CA SER A 536 -41.77 19.66 -37.41
C SER A 536 -42.34 19.24 -36.01
N VAL A 537 -43.38 19.93 -35.46
CA VAL A 537 -43.66 20.01 -33.99
C VAL A 537 -45.16 20.08 -33.57
N LYS A 538 -45.61 19.22 -32.61
CA LYS A 538 -46.81 19.29 -31.68
C LYS A 538 -48.24 19.44 -32.31
N PRO A 539 -49.40 19.52 -31.56
CA PRO A 539 -49.72 19.43 -30.10
C PRO A 539 -50.92 18.50 -29.66
N ALA A 540 -51.33 18.57 -28.37
CA ALA A 540 -52.63 18.21 -27.72
C ALA A 540 -52.86 16.81 -27.05
N ALA A 541 -53.90 16.69 -26.18
CA ALA A 541 -54.20 15.61 -25.20
C ALA A 541 -55.73 15.61 -24.80
N PRO A 542 -56.26 14.96 -23.73
CA PRO A 542 -55.99 13.69 -23.00
C PRO A 542 -57.20 12.69 -23.03
N PRO A 543 -57.19 11.45 -22.44
CA PRO A 543 -57.83 11.24 -21.11
C PRO A 543 -57.44 9.97 -20.26
N SER A 544 -57.78 10.03 -18.94
CA SER A 544 -58.19 8.98 -17.95
C SER A 544 -57.55 7.56 -17.80
N PRO A 545 -57.44 6.99 -16.56
CA PRO A 545 -56.63 5.79 -16.25
C PRO A 545 -57.37 4.43 -16.15
N LYS A 546 -56.66 3.33 -16.47
CA LYS A 546 -56.97 1.90 -16.15
C LYS A 546 -55.66 1.07 -16.04
N PRO A 547 -55.70 -0.19 -15.51
CA PRO A 547 -54.91 -0.63 -14.36
C PRO A 547 -53.40 -0.76 -14.59
N VAL A 548 -52.64 -0.75 -13.48
CA VAL A 548 -51.19 -0.97 -13.48
C VAL A 548 -50.87 -2.39 -13.97
N LYS A 549 -50.27 -2.50 -15.16
CA LYS A 549 -49.62 -3.72 -15.64
C LYS A 549 -48.34 -3.96 -14.82
N ALA A 550 -48.02 -5.23 -14.58
CA ALA A 550 -46.72 -5.62 -14.03
C ALA A 550 -45.57 -5.02 -14.86
N PRO A 551 -44.46 -4.56 -14.23
CA PRO A 551 -43.36 -3.91 -14.94
C PRO A 551 -42.78 -4.77 -16.06
N LYS A 552 -42.32 -4.13 -17.15
CA LYS A 552 -41.53 -4.83 -18.18
C LYS A 552 -40.19 -5.30 -17.56
N PRO A 553 -39.71 -6.51 -17.87
CA PRO A 553 -38.38 -6.96 -17.45
C PRO A 553 -37.29 -5.96 -17.86
N GLY A 554 -36.33 -5.69 -16.97
CA GLY A 554 -35.25 -4.73 -17.18
C GLY A 554 -35.62 -3.24 -17.02
N SER A 555 -36.84 -2.93 -16.54
CA SER A 555 -37.18 -1.55 -16.14
C SER A 555 -36.63 -1.23 -14.74
N PHE A 556 -36.35 0.06 -14.47
CA PHE A 556 -35.82 0.54 -13.18
C PHE A 556 -36.62 0.01 -11.97
N ASN A 557 -37.96 0.03 -12.05
CA ASN A 557 -38.82 -0.48 -10.98
C ASN A 557 -38.70 -2.01 -10.79
N ALA A 558 -38.46 -2.77 -11.86
CA ALA A 558 -38.20 -4.22 -11.76
C ALA A 558 -36.82 -4.49 -11.12
N ASN A 559 -35.82 -3.64 -11.42
CA ASN A 559 -34.48 -3.75 -10.82
C ASN A 559 -34.52 -3.38 -9.32
N ILE A 560 -35.29 -2.36 -8.93
CA ILE A 560 -35.53 -2.06 -7.50
C ILE A 560 -36.26 -3.22 -6.80
N GLN A 561 -37.28 -3.81 -7.41
CA GLN A 561 -37.98 -4.96 -6.82
C GLN A 561 -37.06 -6.18 -6.66
N ALA A 562 -36.16 -6.44 -7.61
CA ALA A 562 -35.13 -7.48 -7.49
C ALA A 562 -34.15 -7.18 -6.35
N LEU A 563 -33.65 -5.95 -6.25
CA LEU A 563 -32.75 -5.51 -5.18
C LEU A 563 -33.42 -5.62 -3.80
N MET A 564 -34.69 -5.23 -3.67
CA MET A 564 -35.44 -5.36 -2.42
C MET A 564 -35.64 -6.84 -2.03
N ALA A 565 -35.93 -7.72 -2.99
CA ALA A 565 -36.05 -9.16 -2.73
C ALA A 565 -34.71 -9.82 -2.34
N GLU A 566 -33.60 -9.35 -2.90
CA GLU A 566 -32.25 -9.79 -2.53
C GLU A 566 -31.86 -9.30 -1.12
N VAL A 567 -32.11 -8.03 -0.79
CA VAL A 567 -31.91 -7.47 0.56
C VAL A 567 -32.80 -8.17 1.60
N GLN A 568 -34.05 -8.49 1.26
CA GLN A 568 -34.94 -9.26 2.14
C GLN A 568 -34.43 -10.69 2.38
N HIS A 569 -33.97 -11.41 1.35
CA HIS A 569 -33.38 -12.74 1.50
C HIS A 569 -32.06 -12.68 2.30
N ALA A 570 -31.23 -11.65 2.08
CA ALA A 570 -30.02 -11.45 2.87
C ALA A 570 -30.35 -11.24 4.35
N LYS A 571 -31.28 -10.33 4.67
CA LYS A 571 -31.75 -10.07 6.04
C LYS A 571 -32.33 -11.31 6.70
N ALA A 572 -33.19 -12.05 5.99
CA ALA A 572 -33.77 -13.30 6.48
C ALA A 572 -32.69 -14.32 6.86
N THR A 573 -31.65 -14.45 6.03
CA THR A 573 -30.56 -15.39 6.29
C THR A 573 -29.69 -14.94 7.47
N SER A 574 -29.43 -13.63 7.63
CA SER A 574 -28.65 -13.09 8.75
C SER A 574 -29.42 -13.03 10.08
N GLN A 575 -30.75 -13.07 10.05
CA GLN A 575 -31.61 -13.03 11.25
C GLN A 575 -31.70 -14.41 11.93
N ASP A 576 -31.70 -15.49 11.14
CA ASP A 576 -31.95 -16.85 11.64
C ASP A 576 -30.66 -17.67 11.86
N VAL A 577 -29.50 -17.19 11.37
CA VAL A 577 -28.19 -17.80 11.61
C VAL A 577 -27.56 -17.19 12.86
N PRO A 578 -27.19 -17.98 13.88
CA PRO A 578 -26.50 -17.47 15.07
C PRO A 578 -25.19 -16.75 14.71
N THR A 579 -24.97 -15.59 15.32
CA THR A 579 -23.70 -14.85 15.27
C THR A 579 -22.54 -15.74 15.72
N ARG A 580 -21.36 -15.56 15.13
CA ARG A 580 -20.13 -16.19 15.64
C ARG A 580 -19.76 -15.54 16.98
N ILE A 581 -19.72 -16.37 18.02
CA ILE A 581 -19.16 -16.11 19.34
C ILE A 581 -17.64 -16.33 19.24
N ASP A 582 -16.85 -15.82 20.19
CA ASP A 582 -15.42 -16.10 20.22
C ASP A 582 -15.11 -17.60 20.46
N ALA A 583 -14.02 -18.08 19.88
CA ALA A 583 -13.62 -19.49 19.97
C ALA A 583 -13.04 -19.87 21.34
N LYS A 584 -12.41 -18.93 22.08
CA LYS A 584 -11.94 -19.17 23.46
C LYS A 584 -13.12 -19.30 24.41
N GLU A 585 -14.15 -18.48 24.22
CA GLU A 585 -15.38 -18.55 25.02
C GLU A 585 -16.08 -19.92 24.86
N VAL A 586 -16.38 -20.32 23.62
CA VAL A 586 -17.02 -21.63 23.33
C VAL A 586 -16.13 -22.82 23.70
N ALA A 587 -14.80 -22.65 23.78
CA ALA A 587 -13.90 -23.67 24.32
C ALA A 587 -14.01 -23.82 25.86
N GLY A 588 -14.37 -22.75 26.57
CA GLY A 588 -14.65 -22.78 28.02
C GLY A 588 -16.06 -23.25 28.39
N TRP A 589 -16.97 -23.39 27.42
CA TRP A 589 -18.35 -23.81 27.67
C TRP A 589 -18.44 -25.28 28.13
N THR A 590 -19.14 -25.50 29.25
CA THR A 590 -19.52 -26.85 29.71
C THR A 590 -20.82 -27.29 29.05
N PHE A 591 -20.72 -28.12 28.02
CA PHE A 591 -21.89 -28.71 27.36
C PHE A 591 -22.56 -29.79 28.21
N GLY A 592 -23.89 -29.81 28.21
CA GLY A 592 -24.69 -30.81 28.93
C GLY A 592 -24.51 -32.26 28.40
N PRO A 593 -25.02 -33.28 29.12
CA PRO A 593 -24.87 -34.68 28.74
C PRO A 593 -25.48 -34.96 27.36
N GLY A 594 -24.64 -35.45 26.44
CA GLY A 594 -25.00 -35.63 25.03
C GLY A 594 -26.01 -36.76 24.79
N THR A 595 -27.01 -36.49 23.96
CA THR A 595 -27.96 -37.48 23.44
C THR A 595 -27.58 -37.89 22.02
N LYS A 596 -27.76 -39.16 21.64
CA LYS A 596 -27.48 -39.60 20.26
C LYS A 596 -28.41 -38.93 19.27
N ALA A 597 -27.86 -38.31 18.24
CA ALA A 597 -28.60 -37.55 17.23
C ALA A 597 -29.32 -38.44 16.20
N SER A 598 -30.04 -39.48 16.63
CA SER A 598 -30.57 -40.57 15.79
C SER A 598 -31.48 -40.13 14.63
N ASN A 599 -32.03 -38.91 14.69
CA ASN A 599 -32.90 -38.33 13.68
C ASN A 599 -32.16 -37.35 12.73
N LEU A 600 -30.88 -37.07 12.96
CA LEU A 600 -30.03 -36.22 12.13
C LEU A 600 -29.05 -37.12 11.37
N GLY A 601 -29.26 -37.23 10.05
CA GLY A 601 -28.54 -38.19 9.21
C GLY A 601 -27.04 -37.94 9.04
N GLY A 602 -26.38 -38.92 8.41
CA GLY A 602 -24.94 -38.93 8.12
C GLY A 602 -24.29 -40.26 8.53
N THR A 603 -23.04 -40.45 8.12
CA THR A 603 -22.30 -41.71 8.35
C THR A 603 -21.57 -41.74 9.71
N TYR A 604 -21.28 -40.59 10.29
CA TYR A 604 -20.47 -40.45 11.51
C TYR A 604 -21.33 -40.25 12.76
N VAL A 605 -20.78 -40.60 13.92
CA VAL A 605 -21.44 -40.39 15.22
C VAL A 605 -21.63 -38.89 15.48
N LYS A 606 -22.87 -38.50 15.76
CA LYS A 606 -23.31 -37.14 16.09
C LYS A 606 -24.09 -37.16 17.42
N THR A 607 -23.85 -36.18 18.29
CA THR A 607 -24.58 -36.03 19.57
C THR A 607 -25.15 -34.63 19.72
N VAL A 608 -26.35 -34.51 20.30
CA VAL A 608 -26.98 -33.24 20.64
C VAL A 608 -26.84 -32.97 22.13
N HIS A 609 -26.30 -31.80 22.44
CA HIS A 609 -26.04 -31.28 23.78
C HIS A 609 -26.84 -30.01 24.04
N ASP A 610 -26.95 -29.64 25.31
CA ASP A 610 -27.40 -28.32 25.75
C ASP A 610 -26.18 -27.41 25.96
N GLY A 611 -26.24 -26.18 25.44
CA GLY A 611 -25.29 -25.11 25.74
C GLY A 611 -25.63 -24.38 27.05
N PRO A 612 -24.78 -23.45 27.51
CA PRO A 612 -24.99 -22.70 28.76
C PRO A 612 -26.28 -21.87 28.81
N ASP A 613 -26.77 -21.46 27.64
CA ASP A 613 -28.02 -20.72 27.42
C ASP A 613 -29.27 -21.62 27.26
N GLY A 614 -29.10 -22.95 27.30
CA GLY A 614 -30.16 -23.92 27.00
C GLY A 614 -30.46 -24.11 25.51
N SER A 615 -29.68 -23.50 24.61
CA SER A 615 -29.78 -23.79 23.17
C SER A 615 -29.22 -25.18 22.84
N LYS A 616 -29.65 -25.77 21.73
CA LYS A 616 -29.20 -27.10 21.32
C LYS A 616 -28.00 -27.02 20.38
N TRP A 617 -26.93 -27.71 20.75
CA TRP A 617 -25.68 -27.79 19.99
C TRP A 617 -25.43 -29.22 19.50
N LEU A 618 -24.94 -29.34 18.27
CA LEU A 618 -24.55 -30.59 17.64
C LEU A 618 -23.02 -30.74 17.74
N PHE A 619 -22.57 -31.80 18.40
CA PHE A 619 -21.17 -32.25 18.36
C PHE A 619 -21.01 -33.35 17.30
N LYS A 620 -19.91 -33.30 16.55
CA LYS A 620 -19.49 -34.32 15.59
C LYS A 620 -18.06 -34.76 15.95
N THR A 621 -17.88 -36.04 16.23
CA THR A 621 -16.58 -36.63 16.56
C THR A 621 -15.67 -36.68 15.33
N ASP A 622 -14.39 -36.29 15.46
CA ASP A 622 -13.37 -36.61 14.46
C ASP A 622 -13.04 -38.11 14.56
N HIS A 623 -13.31 -38.83 13.48
CA HIS A 623 -12.97 -40.25 13.38
C HIS A 623 -11.61 -40.39 12.70
N ASN A 624 -10.62 -40.86 13.49
CA ASN A 624 -9.27 -41.26 13.10
C ASN A 624 -8.22 -40.15 12.85
N HIS A 625 -8.54 -38.85 12.93
CA HIS A 625 -7.56 -37.77 12.67
C HIS A 625 -7.31 -36.84 13.86
N GLY A 626 -7.68 -37.26 15.08
CA GLY A 626 -7.26 -36.63 16.34
C GLY A 626 -7.83 -35.24 16.65
N GLY A 627 -8.69 -34.69 15.80
CA GLY A 627 -9.23 -33.32 15.90
C GLY A 627 -8.98 -32.48 14.64
N ALA A 628 -8.11 -32.92 13.73
CA ALA A 628 -7.79 -32.20 12.50
C ALA A 628 -9.01 -31.95 11.60
N LEU A 629 -9.97 -32.88 11.52
CA LEU A 629 -11.23 -32.65 10.79
C LEU A 629 -12.17 -31.70 11.54
N GLY A 630 -12.07 -31.65 12.87
CA GLY A 630 -12.77 -30.66 13.70
C GLY A 630 -12.27 -29.24 13.47
N HIS A 631 -10.94 -29.05 13.43
CA HIS A 631 -10.32 -27.78 13.01
C HIS A 631 -10.72 -27.39 11.58
N THR A 632 -10.77 -28.37 10.67
CA THR A 632 -11.19 -28.18 9.28
C THR A 632 -12.60 -27.57 9.20
N GLU A 633 -13.64 -28.20 9.75
CA GLU A 633 -14.99 -27.63 9.64
C GLU A 633 -15.16 -26.30 10.42
N ALA A 634 -14.45 -26.14 11.53
CA ALA A 634 -14.42 -24.88 12.27
C ALA A 634 -13.89 -23.72 11.42
N ALA A 635 -12.71 -23.90 10.81
CA ALA A 635 -12.10 -22.91 9.92
C ALA A 635 -12.97 -22.65 8.68
N ALA A 636 -13.61 -23.68 8.11
CA ALA A 636 -14.54 -23.52 6.99
C ALA A 636 -15.66 -22.52 7.33
N SER A 637 -16.32 -22.69 8.48
CA SER A 637 -17.38 -21.78 8.90
C SER A 637 -16.89 -20.33 9.09
N HIS A 638 -15.69 -20.16 9.63
CA HIS A 638 -15.12 -18.84 9.90
C HIS A 638 -14.73 -18.11 8.60
N VAL A 639 -14.00 -18.79 7.71
CA VAL A 639 -13.62 -18.29 6.38
C VAL A 639 -14.86 -17.90 5.55
N LEU A 640 -15.91 -18.74 5.54
CA LEU A 640 -17.17 -18.42 4.85
C LEU A 640 -17.84 -17.17 5.42
N SER A 641 -17.91 -17.04 6.75
CA SER A 641 -18.50 -15.88 7.44
C SER A 641 -17.79 -14.58 7.09
N LEU A 642 -16.44 -14.56 7.18
CA LEU A 642 -15.62 -13.41 6.78
C LEU A 642 -15.81 -13.04 5.30
N GLY A 643 -15.85 -14.06 4.42
CA GLY A 643 -16.21 -13.91 2.99
C GLY A 643 -17.64 -13.44 2.71
N GLY A 644 -18.49 -13.29 3.74
CA GLY A 644 -19.89 -12.90 3.60
C GLY A 644 -20.80 -13.98 2.99
N VAL A 645 -20.40 -15.24 3.08
CA VAL A 645 -21.24 -16.40 2.76
C VAL A 645 -21.91 -16.87 4.06
N PRO A 646 -23.25 -16.93 4.13
CA PRO A 646 -23.94 -17.42 5.32
C PRO A 646 -23.52 -18.86 5.67
N ALA A 647 -23.03 -19.03 6.89
CA ALA A 647 -22.56 -20.29 7.44
C ALA A 647 -22.93 -20.35 8.93
N VAL A 648 -23.36 -21.52 9.40
CA VAL A 648 -23.52 -21.78 10.84
C VAL A 648 -22.13 -21.77 11.49
N PRO A 649 -21.91 -21.08 12.62
CA PRO A 649 -20.59 -21.04 13.24
C PRO A 649 -20.23 -22.41 13.84
N VAL A 650 -19.08 -22.95 13.43
CA VAL A 650 -18.53 -24.24 13.88
C VAL A 650 -17.23 -23.98 14.64
N TYR A 651 -16.99 -24.74 15.71
CA TYR A 651 -15.82 -24.60 16.59
C TYR A 651 -15.15 -25.95 16.76
N HIS A 652 -13.82 -25.99 16.81
CA HIS A 652 -13.11 -27.19 17.26
C HIS A 652 -13.36 -27.35 18.76
N HIS A 653 -13.68 -28.57 19.20
CA HIS A 653 -13.98 -28.83 20.61
C HIS A 653 -13.51 -30.24 20.99
N LYS A 654 -13.12 -30.41 22.26
CA LYS A 654 -12.63 -31.67 22.81
C LYS A 654 -13.38 -31.98 24.10
N GLN A 655 -14.08 -33.12 24.10
CA GLN A 655 -14.88 -33.58 25.24
C GLN A 655 -13.98 -34.06 26.38
N ALA A 656 -14.53 -34.11 27.60
CA ALA A 656 -13.79 -34.42 28.83
C ALA A 656 -13.24 -35.87 28.90
N ASP A 657 -13.74 -36.78 28.05
CA ASP A 657 -13.19 -38.13 27.85
C ASP A 657 -11.95 -38.15 26.92
N GLY A 658 -11.60 -37.00 26.33
CA GLY A 658 -10.54 -36.84 25.34
C GLY A 658 -11.02 -36.83 23.88
N THR A 659 -12.30 -37.08 23.61
CA THR A 659 -12.85 -37.16 22.25
C THR A 659 -12.84 -35.79 21.55
N ALA A 660 -12.01 -35.65 20.52
CA ALA A 660 -11.91 -34.42 19.71
C ALA A 660 -12.91 -34.40 18.54
N GLY A 661 -13.25 -33.22 18.06
CA GLY A 661 -14.22 -33.03 16.99
C GLY A 661 -14.58 -31.56 16.76
N CYS A 662 -15.80 -31.32 16.26
CA CYS A 662 -16.36 -29.98 16.17
C CYS A 662 -17.73 -29.88 16.85
N VAL A 663 -18.09 -28.66 17.28
CA VAL A 663 -19.39 -28.33 17.85
C VAL A 663 -19.99 -27.12 17.11
N GLN A 664 -21.31 -27.10 16.95
CA GLN A 664 -22.06 -26.03 16.27
C GLN A 664 -23.49 -25.90 16.84
N PRO A 665 -24.13 -24.72 16.78
CA PRO A 665 -25.54 -24.61 17.15
C PRO A 665 -26.45 -25.28 16.10
N LEU A 666 -27.63 -25.73 16.52
CA LEU A 666 -28.71 -26.17 15.63
C LEU A 666 -29.61 -24.98 15.27
N LEU A 667 -29.88 -24.79 13.97
CA LEU A 667 -30.79 -23.74 13.50
C LEU A 667 -32.24 -24.07 13.89
N GLN A 668 -32.84 -23.23 14.73
CA GLN A 668 -34.22 -23.43 15.18
C GLN A 668 -35.21 -23.21 14.03
N GLY A 669 -36.20 -24.11 13.91
CA GLY A 669 -37.27 -24.02 12.91
C GLY A 669 -36.86 -24.15 11.43
N ALA A 670 -35.57 -24.35 11.14
CA ALA A 670 -35.09 -24.55 9.78
C ALA A 670 -35.57 -25.89 9.19
N LYS A 671 -35.77 -25.92 7.86
CA LYS A 671 -36.33 -27.07 7.12
C LYS A 671 -35.42 -27.44 5.93
N PRO A 672 -35.46 -28.68 5.42
CA PRO A 672 -34.73 -29.05 4.20
C PRO A 672 -35.13 -28.21 3.00
N PHE A 673 -34.17 -27.80 2.19
CA PHE A 673 -34.40 -27.03 0.96
C PHE A 673 -35.02 -27.90 -0.16
N THR A 674 -35.89 -27.32 -1.00
CA THR A 674 -36.50 -28.07 -2.11
C THR A 674 -35.48 -28.45 -3.18
N SER A 675 -35.49 -29.71 -3.60
CA SER A 675 -34.54 -30.26 -4.58
C SER A 675 -34.88 -29.92 -6.04
N SER A 676 -35.95 -29.16 -6.30
CA SER A 676 -36.51 -28.93 -7.65
C SER A 676 -36.16 -27.53 -8.21
N PRO A 677 -35.28 -27.42 -9.23
CA PRO A 677 -34.88 -26.11 -9.78
C PRO A 677 -36.00 -25.29 -10.43
N SER A 678 -37.10 -25.95 -10.82
CA SER A 678 -38.29 -25.30 -11.36
C SER A 678 -39.14 -24.58 -10.30
N GLN A 679 -38.82 -24.76 -9.01
CA GLN A 679 -39.47 -24.11 -7.87
C GLN A 679 -38.64 -22.95 -7.27
N TRP A 680 -37.36 -22.83 -7.60
CA TRP A 680 -36.45 -21.86 -6.97
C TRP A 680 -36.72 -20.42 -7.40
N SER A 681 -36.65 -19.49 -6.44
CA SER A 681 -36.74 -18.05 -6.71
C SER A 681 -35.41 -17.48 -7.25
N GLN A 682 -35.45 -16.26 -7.79
CA GLN A 682 -34.23 -15.55 -8.20
C GLN A 682 -33.27 -15.32 -7.03
N SER A 683 -33.77 -14.91 -5.85
CA SER A 683 -32.93 -14.68 -4.67
C SER A 683 -32.32 -15.97 -4.12
N GLN A 684 -33.02 -17.11 -4.23
CA GLN A 684 -32.47 -18.43 -3.90
C GLN A 684 -31.37 -18.85 -4.89
N VAL A 685 -31.58 -18.64 -6.19
CA VAL A 685 -30.55 -18.88 -7.23
C VAL A 685 -29.29 -18.04 -6.98
N ASP A 686 -29.47 -16.76 -6.64
CA ASP A 686 -28.35 -15.84 -6.40
C ASP A 686 -27.64 -16.15 -5.05
N ALA A 687 -28.35 -16.67 -4.06
CA ALA A 687 -27.75 -17.24 -2.84
C ALA A 687 -26.96 -18.53 -3.11
N ILE A 688 -27.43 -19.41 -4.00
CA ILE A 688 -26.68 -20.61 -4.43
C ILE A 688 -25.41 -20.20 -5.21
N VAL A 689 -25.49 -19.16 -6.06
CA VAL A 689 -24.30 -18.58 -6.72
C VAL A 689 -23.28 -18.07 -5.69
N ARG A 690 -23.72 -17.35 -4.65
CA ARG A 690 -22.84 -16.91 -3.55
C ARG A 690 -22.20 -18.07 -2.79
N SER A 691 -22.99 -19.08 -2.40
CA SER A 691 -22.45 -20.27 -1.70
C SER A 691 -21.48 -21.06 -2.56
N HIS A 692 -21.66 -21.11 -3.89
CA HIS A 692 -20.71 -21.76 -4.78
C HIS A 692 -19.33 -21.08 -4.77
N VAL A 693 -19.26 -19.74 -4.69
CA VAL A 693 -17.99 -19.02 -4.52
C VAL A 693 -17.29 -19.45 -3.22
N GLY A 694 -18.01 -19.46 -2.11
CA GLY A 694 -17.47 -19.92 -0.82
C GLY A 694 -17.03 -21.39 -0.85
N SER A 695 -17.84 -22.26 -1.47
CA SER A 695 -17.56 -23.70 -1.58
C SER A 695 -16.28 -23.96 -2.39
N TRP A 696 -16.08 -23.26 -3.52
CA TRP A 696 -14.84 -23.34 -4.30
C TRP A 696 -13.62 -22.78 -3.54
N PHE A 697 -13.81 -21.75 -2.72
CA PHE A 697 -12.74 -21.17 -1.90
C PHE A 697 -12.21 -22.19 -0.88
N ILE A 698 -13.11 -22.85 -0.13
CA ILE A 698 -12.75 -23.85 0.88
C ILE A 698 -12.57 -25.27 0.31
N GLY A 699 -12.58 -25.45 -1.02
CA GLY A 699 -12.45 -26.76 -1.66
C GLY A 699 -13.53 -27.79 -1.25
N GLU A 700 -14.75 -27.33 -1.00
CA GLU A 700 -15.92 -28.14 -0.64
C GLU A 700 -16.74 -28.50 -1.88
N HIS A 701 -16.98 -29.80 -2.07
CA HIS A 701 -17.61 -30.40 -3.25
C HIS A 701 -18.79 -31.33 -2.92
N ASP A 702 -19.15 -31.48 -1.64
CA ASP A 702 -20.20 -32.38 -1.14
C ASP A 702 -21.52 -31.64 -0.81
N GLY A 703 -21.75 -30.48 -1.45
CA GLY A 703 -22.90 -29.60 -1.19
C GLY A 703 -24.24 -30.09 -1.74
N HIS A 704 -24.58 -31.37 -1.55
CA HIS A 704 -25.84 -31.98 -1.98
C HIS A 704 -27.05 -31.46 -1.20
N GLN A 705 -28.26 -31.78 -1.67
CA GLN A 705 -29.51 -31.12 -1.25
C GLN A 705 -29.79 -31.20 0.27
N ASP A 706 -29.38 -32.28 0.92
CA ASP A 706 -29.70 -32.55 2.34
C ASP A 706 -28.78 -31.74 3.27
N ASN A 707 -27.67 -31.21 2.72
CA ASN A 707 -26.78 -30.24 3.37
C ASN A 707 -27.26 -28.79 3.18
N TRP A 708 -28.48 -28.56 2.65
CA TRP A 708 -29.09 -27.23 2.48
C TRP A 708 -30.38 -27.07 3.29
N LEU A 709 -30.41 -25.99 4.08
CA LEU A 709 -31.56 -25.61 4.90
C LEU A 709 -32.15 -24.29 4.44
N GLU A 710 -33.47 -24.22 4.41
CA GLU A 710 -34.23 -22.98 4.34
C GLU A 710 -34.60 -22.55 5.76
N THR A 711 -34.31 -21.29 6.10
CA THR A 711 -34.50 -20.76 7.46
C THR A 711 -35.96 -20.30 7.69
N PRO A 712 -36.43 -20.14 8.95
CA PRO A 712 -37.80 -19.70 9.24
C PRO A 712 -38.25 -18.42 8.49
N SER A 713 -37.35 -17.46 8.35
CA SER A 713 -37.58 -16.18 7.65
C SER A 713 -37.42 -16.28 6.12
N GLY A 714 -37.10 -17.46 5.58
CA GLY A 714 -36.96 -17.70 4.13
C GLY A 714 -35.56 -17.46 3.56
N GLY A 715 -34.52 -17.45 4.39
CA GLY A 715 -33.12 -17.47 3.96
C GLY A 715 -32.64 -18.86 3.54
N LEU A 716 -31.43 -18.95 2.97
CA LEU A 716 -30.79 -20.23 2.62
C LEU A 716 -29.40 -20.35 3.23
N VAL A 717 -29.13 -21.48 3.87
CA VAL A 717 -27.86 -21.79 4.52
C VAL A 717 -27.41 -23.20 4.12
N GLN A 718 -26.13 -23.36 3.78
CA GLN A 718 -25.54 -24.68 3.56
C GLN A 718 -24.74 -25.10 4.80
N VAL A 719 -25.11 -26.26 5.35
CA VAL A 719 -24.54 -26.90 6.54
C VAL A 719 -23.64 -28.09 6.15
N ASP A 720 -23.18 -28.84 7.16
CA ASP A 720 -22.31 -30.03 7.05
C ASP A 720 -21.13 -29.83 6.07
N ARG A 721 -20.22 -28.93 6.44
CA ARG A 721 -19.02 -28.52 5.67
C ARG A 721 -17.79 -29.38 5.99
N GLY A 722 -18.01 -30.56 6.58
CA GLY A 722 -16.96 -31.49 7.01
C GLY A 722 -16.20 -32.19 5.88
N GLN A 723 -16.43 -31.84 4.61
CA GLN A 723 -15.64 -32.31 3.45
C GLN A 723 -14.81 -31.19 2.81
N ALA A 724 -14.80 -29.99 3.41
CA ALA A 724 -13.93 -28.88 3.01
C ALA A 724 -12.45 -29.30 2.95
N TRP A 725 -11.74 -28.74 1.97
CA TRP A 725 -10.36 -29.02 1.56
C TRP A 725 -9.98 -30.49 1.27
N LYS A 726 -10.91 -31.45 1.35
CA LYS A 726 -10.62 -32.89 1.10
C LYS A 726 -9.94 -33.17 -0.25
N HIS A 727 -10.24 -32.35 -1.26
CA HIS A 727 -9.68 -32.46 -2.61
C HIS A 727 -8.78 -31.27 -3.01
N PHE A 728 -8.33 -30.48 -2.03
CA PHE A 728 -7.69 -29.18 -2.28
C PHE A 728 -6.41 -29.30 -3.11
N GLY A 729 -6.34 -28.53 -4.21
CA GLY A 729 -5.22 -28.56 -5.14
C GLY A 729 -5.23 -29.72 -6.14
N GLN A 730 -6.23 -30.61 -6.07
CA GLN A 730 -6.61 -31.56 -7.13
C GLN A 730 -7.99 -31.23 -7.74
N ASP A 731 -8.70 -30.29 -7.12
CA ASP A 731 -10.08 -29.91 -7.42
C ASP A 731 -10.22 -29.00 -8.64
N LYS A 732 -11.43 -28.98 -9.22
CA LYS A 732 -11.70 -28.29 -10.50
C LYS A 732 -13.02 -27.53 -10.43
N LEU A 733 -12.97 -26.23 -10.73
CA LEU A 733 -14.16 -25.39 -10.90
C LEU A 733 -14.85 -25.72 -12.24
N SER A 734 -15.67 -26.76 -12.24
CA SER A 734 -16.34 -27.29 -13.44
C SER A 734 -17.69 -27.92 -13.07
N ILE A 735 -18.68 -27.77 -13.97
CA ILE A 735 -20.00 -28.40 -13.83
C ILE A 735 -19.95 -29.94 -13.86
N GLY A 736 -18.85 -30.54 -14.34
CA GLY A 736 -18.63 -31.99 -14.40
C GLY A 736 -17.71 -32.55 -13.31
N TYR A 737 -17.30 -31.76 -12.31
CA TYR A 737 -16.43 -32.23 -11.23
C TYR A 737 -17.25 -32.67 -10.01
N ALA A 738 -17.60 -33.96 -9.96
CA ALA A 738 -18.39 -34.57 -8.89
C ALA A 738 -17.59 -35.67 -8.14
N PRO A 739 -16.61 -35.33 -7.28
CA PRO A 739 -15.76 -36.32 -6.61
C PRO A 739 -16.52 -37.25 -5.66
N SER A 740 -17.68 -36.83 -5.13
CA SER A 740 -18.58 -37.65 -4.30
C SER A 740 -19.43 -38.67 -5.08
N GLY A 741 -19.15 -38.90 -6.37
CA GLY A 741 -19.83 -39.92 -7.19
C GLY A 741 -21.16 -39.47 -7.84
N GLY A 742 -21.69 -38.30 -7.46
CA GLY A 742 -22.83 -37.66 -8.12
C GLY A 742 -24.19 -38.32 -7.85
N GLY A 743 -25.15 -38.10 -8.75
CA GLY A 743 -26.53 -38.57 -8.60
C GLY A 743 -27.24 -37.89 -7.42
N GLY A 744 -27.51 -38.65 -6.35
CA GLY A 744 -28.05 -38.10 -5.11
C GLY A 744 -27.12 -37.05 -4.49
N PHE A 745 -25.81 -37.31 -4.55
CA PHE A 745 -24.75 -36.45 -4.01
C PHE A 745 -24.35 -35.29 -4.94
N THR A 746 -25.02 -35.09 -6.08
CA THR A 746 -24.73 -33.93 -6.94
C THR A 746 -25.01 -32.62 -6.20
N PRO A 747 -24.02 -31.70 -6.08
CA PRO A 747 -24.20 -30.44 -5.37
C PRO A 747 -25.31 -29.56 -5.93
N VAL A 748 -25.98 -28.79 -5.05
CA VAL A 748 -27.08 -27.89 -5.42
C VAL A 748 -26.64 -26.86 -6.47
N HIS A 749 -25.40 -26.38 -6.41
CA HIS A 749 -24.86 -25.48 -7.45
C HIS A 749 -24.66 -26.18 -8.81
N GLN A 750 -24.34 -27.48 -8.86
CA GLN A 750 -24.26 -28.23 -10.12
C GLN A 750 -25.66 -28.48 -10.70
N LYS A 751 -26.62 -28.87 -9.85
CA LYS A 751 -28.06 -28.96 -10.20
C LYS A 751 -28.57 -27.62 -10.77
N LEU A 752 -28.15 -26.49 -10.20
CA LEU A 752 -28.46 -25.15 -10.69
C LEU A 752 -27.95 -24.88 -12.10
N TYR A 753 -26.65 -25.06 -12.36
CA TYR A 753 -26.10 -24.75 -13.68
C TYR A 753 -26.55 -25.73 -14.77
N GLN A 754 -26.76 -27.01 -14.41
CA GLN A 754 -27.36 -27.98 -15.33
C GLN A 754 -28.80 -27.57 -15.71
N ALA A 755 -29.65 -27.26 -14.73
CA ALA A 755 -31.01 -26.78 -15.00
C ALA A 755 -31.04 -25.45 -15.77
N ALA A 756 -30.04 -24.58 -15.62
CA ALA A 756 -29.90 -23.37 -16.41
C ALA A 756 -29.59 -23.65 -17.89
N LEU A 757 -28.72 -24.63 -18.17
CA LEU A 757 -28.37 -25.05 -19.54
C LEU A 757 -29.50 -25.85 -20.22
N GLU A 758 -30.24 -26.66 -19.46
CA GLU A 758 -31.35 -27.49 -19.93
C GLU A 758 -32.70 -26.73 -19.97
N GLY A 759 -32.77 -25.51 -19.43
CA GLY A 759 -33.99 -24.68 -19.39
C GLY A 759 -34.99 -25.08 -18.30
N GLY A 760 -34.59 -25.87 -17.31
CA GLY A 760 -35.41 -26.38 -16.21
C GLY A 760 -35.59 -25.45 -15.00
N LEU A 761 -35.14 -24.20 -15.08
CA LEU A 761 -35.36 -23.20 -14.01
C LEU A 761 -36.79 -22.65 -14.00
N ALA A 762 -37.20 -22.09 -12.86
CA ALA A 762 -38.47 -21.39 -12.72
C ALA A 762 -38.65 -20.26 -13.76
N LYS A 763 -39.89 -20.04 -14.22
CA LYS A 763 -40.18 -19.12 -15.34
C LYS A 763 -39.75 -17.67 -15.03
N GLY A 764 -38.69 -17.24 -15.70
CA GLY A 764 -38.13 -15.89 -15.60
C GLY A 764 -36.89 -15.78 -14.71
N VAL A 765 -36.57 -16.82 -13.93
CA VAL A 765 -35.35 -16.93 -13.13
C VAL A 765 -34.16 -17.26 -14.02
N LYS A 766 -32.99 -16.69 -13.71
CA LYS A 766 -31.75 -16.87 -14.49
C LYS A 766 -30.53 -16.87 -13.56
N ILE A 767 -29.43 -17.47 -14.02
CA ILE A 767 -28.13 -17.28 -13.38
C ILE A 767 -27.69 -15.83 -13.56
N ASN A 768 -27.40 -15.14 -12.46
CA ASN A 768 -26.81 -13.82 -12.45
C ASN A 768 -25.33 -13.91 -12.01
N PRO A 769 -24.34 -13.83 -12.93
CA PRO A 769 -22.93 -13.81 -12.54
C PRO A 769 -22.56 -12.69 -11.57
N ALA A 770 -23.27 -11.55 -11.59
CA ALA A 770 -23.00 -10.43 -10.70
C ALA A 770 -23.33 -10.74 -9.22
N ALA A 771 -24.18 -11.73 -8.93
CA ALA A 771 -24.45 -12.18 -7.56
C ALA A 771 -23.19 -12.71 -6.84
N ALA A 772 -22.16 -13.10 -7.58
CA ALA A 772 -20.86 -13.49 -7.05
C ALA A 772 -19.97 -12.30 -6.63
N HIS A 773 -20.19 -11.09 -7.17
CA HIS A 773 -19.31 -9.92 -6.92
C HIS A 773 -19.09 -9.58 -5.44
N PRO A 774 -20.12 -9.51 -4.57
CA PRO A 774 -19.94 -9.08 -3.17
C PRO A 774 -19.09 -10.06 -2.37
N VAL A 775 -19.29 -11.36 -2.59
CA VAL A 775 -18.55 -12.46 -1.93
C VAL A 775 -17.13 -12.53 -2.46
N ILE A 776 -16.92 -12.41 -3.78
CA ILE A 776 -15.58 -12.34 -4.37
C ILE A 776 -14.80 -11.14 -3.81
N LYS A 777 -15.43 -9.95 -3.75
CA LYS A 777 -14.80 -8.74 -3.20
C LYS A 777 -14.43 -8.91 -1.72
N LYS A 778 -15.31 -9.51 -0.91
CA LYS A 778 -15.03 -9.79 0.51
C LYS A 778 -13.88 -10.77 0.72
N PHE A 779 -13.85 -11.87 -0.05
CA PHE A 779 -12.71 -12.80 -0.01
C PHE A 779 -11.41 -12.12 -0.45
N GLU A 780 -11.41 -11.34 -1.52
CA GLU A 780 -10.22 -10.60 -1.99
C GLU A 780 -9.74 -9.55 -0.99
N SER A 781 -10.64 -8.87 -0.26
CA SER A 781 -10.29 -7.89 0.77
C SER A 781 -9.79 -8.49 2.09
N MET A 782 -9.92 -9.80 2.29
CA MET A 782 -9.35 -10.48 3.46
C MET A 782 -7.82 -10.44 3.40
N PRO A 783 -7.10 -9.94 4.43
CA PRO A 783 -5.64 -9.95 4.44
C PRO A 783 -5.06 -11.37 4.32
N ASP A 784 -3.87 -11.50 3.72
CA ASP A 784 -3.16 -12.79 3.65
C ASP A 784 -2.92 -13.37 5.06
N ALA A 785 -2.48 -12.53 6.01
CA ALA A 785 -2.24 -12.93 7.39
C ALA A 785 -3.52 -13.42 8.10
N GLN A 786 -4.66 -12.73 7.93
CA GLN A 786 -5.94 -13.18 8.50
C GLN A 786 -6.36 -14.54 7.94
N LEU A 787 -6.22 -14.75 6.62
CA LEU A 787 -6.51 -16.04 6.00
C LEU A 787 -5.57 -17.15 6.52
N ARG A 788 -4.26 -16.86 6.66
CA ARG A 788 -3.29 -17.83 7.20
C ARG A 788 -3.60 -18.18 8.65
N SER A 789 -3.89 -17.19 9.49
CA SER A 789 -4.25 -17.36 10.91
C SER A 789 -5.47 -18.28 11.09
N VAL A 790 -6.60 -17.98 10.41
CA VAL A 790 -7.82 -18.79 10.49
C VAL A 790 -7.61 -20.22 9.97
N LEU A 791 -6.66 -20.43 9.06
CA LEU A 791 -6.31 -21.75 8.52
C LEU A 791 -5.16 -22.47 9.25
N HIS A 792 -4.48 -21.82 10.20
CA HIS A 792 -3.24 -22.32 10.80
C HIS A 792 -3.40 -23.74 11.38
N SER A 793 -4.33 -23.96 12.31
CA SER A 793 -4.57 -25.30 12.87
C SER A 793 -5.07 -26.32 11.84
N THR A 794 -5.79 -25.88 10.81
CA THR A 794 -6.21 -26.78 9.70
C THR A 794 -4.98 -27.25 8.92
N ALA A 795 -4.03 -26.37 8.65
CA ALA A 795 -2.79 -26.68 7.95
C ALA A 795 -1.85 -27.54 8.80
N HIS A 796 -1.51 -27.12 10.02
CA HIS A 796 -0.50 -27.80 10.85
C HIS A 796 -1.00 -29.13 11.43
N GLU A 797 -2.22 -29.20 11.96
CA GLU A 797 -2.77 -30.48 12.46
C GLU A 797 -3.21 -31.42 11.33
N GLY A 798 -3.67 -30.86 10.20
CA GLY A 798 -3.92 -31.64 8.99
C GLY A 798 -2.65 -32.29 8.42
N ALA A 799 -1.54 -31.54 8.36
CA ALA A 799 -0.24 -32.04 7.93
C ALA A 799 0.30 -33.15 8.84
N LYS A 800 0.20 -32.99 10.18
CA LYS A 800 0.57 -34.02 11.17
C LYS A 800 -0.31 -35.27 11.06
N SER A 801 -1.63 -35.10 10.91
CA SER A 801 -2.60 -36.20 10.90
C SER A 801 -2.79 -36.87 9.52
N GLY A 802 -2.04 -36.44 8.50
CA GLY A 802 -2.02 -37.09 7.18
C GLY A 802 -3.34 -37.01 6.40
N VAL A 803 -4.14 -35.96 6.61
CA VAL A 803 -5.48 -35.82 6.00
C VAL A 803 -5.44 -35.76 4.47
N ALA A 804 -6.60 -35.94 3.81
CA ALA A 804 -6.70 -36.24 2.37
C ALA A 804 -5.95 -35.31 1.40
N TRP A 805 -5.74 -34.03 1.73
CA TRP A 805 -4.98 -33.08 0.89
C TRP A 805 -3.45 -33.15 1.05
N VAL A 806 -2.95 -33.78 2.12
CA VAL A 806 -1.51 -33.83 2.48
C VAL A 806 -0.63 -34.38 1.34
N PRO A 807 -0.98 -35.47 0.63
CA PRO A 807 -0.17 -35.95 -0.50
C PRO A 807 -0.01 -34.91 -1.62
N GLN A 808 -1.03 -34.07 -1.85
CA GLN A 808 -0.97 -33.02 -2.87
C GLN A 808 -0.07 -31.86 -2.44
N MET A 809 -0.16 -31.42 -1.18
CA MET A 809 0.68 -30.33 -0.67
C MET A 809 2.14 -30.79 -0.50
N ARG A 810 2.39 -32.03 -0.07
CA ARG A 810 3.73 -32.66 -0.10
C ARG A 810 4.33 -32.67 -1.51
N SER A 811 3.53 -33.00 -2.52
CA SER A 811 3.96 -32.99 -3.93
C SER A 811 4.27 -31.58 -4.45
N ARG A 812 3.46 -30.57 -4.07
CA ARG A 812 3.69 -29.16 -4.41
C ARG A 812 4.93 -28.59 -3.70
N ALA A 813 5.11 -28.84 -2.41
CA ALA A 813 6.24 -28.39 -1.61
C ALA A 813 7.56 -28.97 -2.12
N ALA A 814 7.61 -30.29 -2.38
CA ALA A 814 8.75 -30.95 -3.02
C ALA A 814 9.16 -30.28 -4.34
N LYS A 815 8.18 -29.93 -5.18
CA LYS A 815 8.43 -29.26 -6.46
C LYS A 815 8.93 -27.81 -6.29
N ALA A 816 8.41 -27.07 -5.31
CA ALA A 816 8.82 -25.69 -5.03
C ALA A 816 10.25 -25.62 -4.46
N LEU A 817 10.52 -26.44 -3.44
CA LEU A 817 11.81 -26.54 -2.74
C LEU A 817 12.87 -27.34 -3.52
N LYS A 818 12.48 -28.02 -4.60
CA LYS A 818 13.33 -28.88 -5.47
C LYS A 818 13.92 -30.12 -4.74
N ILE A 819 13.26 -30.58 -3.67
CA ILE A 819 13.66 -31.75 -2.87
C ILE A 819 12.76 -32.97 -3.14
N PRO A 820 13.21 -34.21 -2.86
CA PRO A 820 12.35 -35.39 -2.87
C PRO A 820 11.16 -35.27 -1.89
N GLN A 821 9.99 -35.82 -2.25
CA GLN A 821 8.80 -35.80 -1.39
C GLN A 821 8.99 -36.45 0.00
N SER A 822 9.96 -37.35 0.13
CA SER A 822 10.36 -38.00 1.39
C SER A 822 11.16 -37.09 2.34
N GLN A 823 11.70 -35.96 1.85
CA GLN A 823 12.43 -34.98 2.66
C GLN A 823 11.56 -33.79 3.09
N VAL A 824 10.32 -33.68 2.58
CA VAL A 824 9.42 -32.57 2.93
C VAL A 824 8.87 -32.75 4.35
N THR A 825 9.03 -31.72 5.20
CA THR A 825 8.54 -31.70 6.58
C THR A 825 7.01 -31.47 6.66
N HIS A 826 6.40 -31.69 7.83
CA HIS A 826 4.97 -31.38 8.03
C HIS A 826 4.69 -29.86 8.01
N GLU A 827 5.66 -29.06 8.44
CA GLU A 827 5.65 -27.60 8.37
C GLU A 827 5.63 -27.10 6.92
N GLN A 828 6.56 -27.57 6.07
CA GLN A 828 6.59 -27.25 4.63
C GLN A 828 5.31 -27.71 3.89
N ILE A 829 4.57 -28.68 4.42
CA ILE A 829 3.26 -29.12 3.92
C ILE A 829 2.14 -28.18 4.37
N ALA A 830 2.20 -27.69 5.61
CA ALA A 830 1.28 -26.69 6.14
C ALA A 830 1.46 -25.34 5.41
N ASP A 831 2.69 -24.85 5.25
CA ASP A 831 2.97 -23.65 4.47
C ASP A 831 2.46 -23.74 3.04
N MET A 832 2.68 -24.88 2.36
CA MET A 832 2.19 -25.08 1.01
C MET A 832 0.65 -25.15 0.92
N PHE A 833 -0.03 -25.56 2.00
CA PHE A 833 -1.49 -25.46 2.11
C PHE A 833 -1.93 -23.99 2.26
N LEU A 834 -1.27 -23.23 3.15
CA LEU A 834 -1.55 -21.82 3.41
C LEU A 834 -1.27 -20.94 2.18
N ASP A 835 -0.17 -21.19 1.48
CA ASP A 835 0.17 -20.59 0.19
C ASP A 835 -0.88 -20.93 -0.88
N HIS A 836 -1.36 -22.18 -0.93
CA HIS A 836 -2.41 -22.54 -1.88
C HIS A 836 -3.77 -21.90 -1.54
N ALA A 837 -4.05 -21.60 -0.27
CA ALA A 837 -5.22 -20.81 0.13
C ALA A 837 -5.11 -19.34 -0.34
N VAL A 838 -3.94 -18.73 -0.23
CA VAL A 838 -3.66 -17.39 -0.78
C VAL A 838 -3.74 -17.40 -2.32
N GLU A 839 -3.19 -18.41 -2.99
CA GLU A 839 -3.33 -18.62 -4.45
C GLU A 839 -4.82 -18.76 -4.85
N ARG A 840 -5.62 -19.49 -4.05
CA ARG A 840 -7.05 -19.70 -4.28
C ARG A 840 -7.86 -18.41 -4.13
N LYS A 841 -7.54 -17.58 -3.13
CA LYS A 841 -8.09 -16.23 -2.94
C LYS A 841 -7.76 -15.34 -4.13
N ASN A 842 -6.48 -15.19 -4.45
CA ASN A 842 -6.00 -14.21 -5.44
C ASN A 842 -6.38 -14.57 -6.89
N SER A 843 -6.73 -15.84 -7.15
CA SER A 843 -7.26 -16.29 -8.44
C SER A 843 -8.80 -16.32 -8.53
N LEU A 844 -9.52 -16.12 -7.43
CA LEU A 844 -10.96 -16.39 -7.29
C LEU A 844 -11.83 -15.73 -8.38
N ARG A 845 -11.64 -14.42 -8.61
CA ARG A 845 -12.37 -13.64 -9.63
C ARG A 845 -12.13 -14.13 -11.04
N GLN A 846 -10.89 -14.44 -11.39
CA GLN A 846 -10.54 -14.96 -12.72
C GLN A 846 -11.01 -16.42 -12.89
N ASN A 847 -11.03 -17.21 -11.82
CA ASN A 847 -11.65 -18.55 -11.84
C ASN A 847 -13.15 -18.46 -12.15
N PHE A 848 -13.90 -17.63 -11.43
CA PHE A 848 -15.35 -17.48 -11.67
C PHE A 848 -15.69 -16.82 -13.00
N ALA A 849 -14.94 -15.82 -13.45
CA ALA A 849 -15.10 -15.25 -14.79
C ALA A 849 -14.90 -16.30 -15.90
N ASN A 850 -13.90 -17.17 -15.76
CA ASN A 850 -13.70 -18.29 -16.68
C ASN A 850 -14.83 -19.32 -16.58
N PHE A 851 -15.30 -19.65 -15.39
CA PHE A 851 -16.37 -20.62 -15.16
C PHE A 851 -17.69 -20.21 -15.84
N PHE A 852 -18.19 -19.00 -15.55
CA PHE A 852 -19.45 -18.55 -16.15
C PHE A 852 -19.37 -18.47 -17.68
N VAL A 853 -18.26 -17.99 -18.24
CA VAL A 853 -18.08 -17.88 -19.70
C VAL A 853 -17.89 -19.24 -20.38
N LYS A 854 -17.09 -20.15 -19.81
CA LYS A 854 -16.64 -21.39 -20.48
C LYS A 854 -17.33 -22.69 -20.03
N GLN A 855 -18.09 -22.66 -18.92
CA GLN A 855 -18.83 -23.83 -18.41
C GLN A 855 -20.34 -23.59 -18.42
N VAL A 856 -20.78 -22.38 -18.03
CA VAL A 856 -22.20 -22.00 -18.00
C VAL A 856 -22.64 -21.28 -19.28
N MET A 857 -21.71 -21.00 -20.21
CA MET A 857 -21.96 -20.32 -21.50
C MET A 857 -22.62 -18.93 -21.36
N LEU A 858 -22.24 -18.17 -20.33
CA LEU A 858 -22.74 -16.82 -20.04
C LEU A 858 -21.66 -15.76 -20.32
N PRO A 859 -21.70 -15.05 -21.46
CA PRO A 859 -20.76 -13.97 -21.77
C PRO A 859 -20.74 -12.84 -20.74
N SER A 860 -21.88 -12.60 -20.05
CA SER A 860 -21.99 -11.64 -18.94
C SER A 860 -21.05 -11.97 -17.78
N GLY A 861 -20.61 -13.23 -17.62
CA GLY A 861 -19.59 -13.60 -16.63
C GLY A 861 -18.22 -12.94 -16.83
N ALA A 862 -17.96 -12.37 -18.02
CA ALA A 862 -16.73 -11.63 -18.27
C ALA A 862 -16.63 -10.33 -17.46
N SER A 863 -17.75 -9.69 -17.09
CA SER A 863 -17.75 -8.43 -16.32
C SER A 863 -17.06 -8.57 -14.95
N LEU A 864 -17.08 -9.78 -14.37
CA LEU A 864 -16.41 -10.08 -13.10
C LEU A 864 -14.95 -9.62 -13.06
N LYS A 865 -14.25 -9.63 -14.21
CA LYS A 865 -12.83 -9.21 -14.32
C LYS A 865 -12.57 -7.73 -14.02
N HIS A 866 -13.54 -6.85 -14.29
CA HIS A 866 -13.29 -5.40 -14.37
C HIS A 866 -13.47 -4.66 -13.04
N GLY A 867 -13.87 -5.38 -11.98
CA GLY A 867 -14.40 -4.75 -10.76
C GLY A 867 -15.86 -4.36 -10.95
N GLY A 868 -16.66 -4.54 -9.91
CA GLY A 868 -18.00 -3.92 -9.87
C GLY A 868 -17.84 -2.49 -9.39
N SER A 869 -18.24 -1.54 -10.23
CA SER A 869 -18.37 -0.11 -9.91
C SER A 869 -19.56 0.13 -8.99
#